data_AF-A0A5J4WAR7-F1
#
_entry.id   AF-A0A5J4WAR7-F1
#
_cell.length_a   1.000
_cell.length_b   1.000
_cell.length_c   1.000
_cell.angle_alpha   90.00
_cell.angle_beta   90.00
_cell.angle_gamma   90.00
#
_symmetry.space_group_name_H-M   'P 1'
#
loop_
_entity.id
_entity.type
_entity.pdbx_description
1 polymer ?
#
loop_
_entity_poly.entity_id
_entity_poly.type
_entity_poly.pdbx_seq_one_letter_code
_entity_poly.pdbx_strand_id
1 'polypeptide(L)'
;MKVAPHLTVIMFVILALASLSLGFQLDFGKIDSATHGNTTVNDSKPIYGSDHLVSKSQQFISLEKDSSKLHSAQTGKLLQKPTNDECSLTVGTGGDYITVAAALVIPCESSGYKITLLEETHVENLVIDIESTILIKGANSEGPYTQWTSNKDGENSYLIELKNGYLIIQFVDFQFVQTTHFSTPTNGLIYARSTSQPYPSITIEYCNFRGLGNEQGSQQTNTMIEISGGYSLVVDECTFSSTKSQNAVIKAVDYIQFSVSNSNFTDINGGSTGAIEVYTGTGTEWDILIQGNIFDNCVGTKYGAINVDTGSATTTRYLQIIDNQIKNCAGSNTGGIYINYAEFGAFVLQTNIFQDNSIISSQSYFGCDAHIVKASKAGVSDPVYYYKDKTQGSKSNQLKSVFVEILEGSNQANFSLRTISNQCWDASIEPEYFADCICTAQGHYNIDDMRSCVCPSNDPDYQQDKCDFYKLPTCSGDSDPDKCRCDGTNYPSYCLCPLDDLDTTYTKTQCELEKGEEIPPDKCTGIDDEPNCICTLDNHPTDCTCPDDDADYSPAQCQEDKQEVIPPVMCTGIDDKPDCICTLDNHPTDCTCPIDYHDYSQAQCLEDKYPVTPDKCDPITATTPEVDCACPTDAAKLELDPRKETICKPSTGKESSGSIRAVLYMIVAIVLIPALALIF
;
A
#
# COMPACT_ATOMS: atom_id res chain seq x y z
N MET A 1 -26.16 31.29 -28.16
CA MET A 1 -24.88 31.86 -27.67
C MET A 1 -24.02 32.10 -28.92
N LYS A 2 -23.35 33.24 -29.19
CA LYS A 2 -22.48 34.09 -28.35
C LYS A 2 -21.28 33.32 -27.77
N VAL A 3 -20.23 33.21 -28.58
CA VAL A 3 -18.84 32.95 -28.18
C VAL A 3 -18.10 34.30 -28.21
N ALA A 4 -17.13 34.52 -27.33
CA ALA A 4 -16.31 35.74 -27.28
C ALA A 4 -14.83 35.38 -27.09
N PRO A 5 -13.89 35.90 -27.91
CA PRO A 5 -12.46 35.66 -27.76
C PRO A 5 -11.75 36.81 -27.03
N HIS A 6 -10.84 36.50 -26.11
CA HIS A 6 -9.84 37.44 -25.58
C HIS A 6 -8.67 36.70 -24.92
N LEU A 7 -7.51 36.62 -25.60
CA LEU A 7 -6.18 36.89 -25.04
C LEU A 7 -5.13 36.82 -26.17
N THR A 8 -4.64 37.97 -26.64
CA THR A 8 -3.62 38.05 -27.72
C THR A 8 -2.83 39.37 -27.65
N VAL A 9 -2.43 39.80 -26.45
CA VAL A 9 -1.72 41.10 -26.24
C VAL A 9 -0.62 41.00 -25.17
N ILE A 10 0.23 39.97 -25.21
CA ILE A 10 1.51 39.94 -24.45
C ILE A 10 2.61 39.34 -25.34
N MET A 11 3.08 40.08 -26.34
CA MET A 11 4.20 39.63 -27.21
C MET A 11 5.05 40.79 -27.79
N PHE A 12 5.12 41.93 -27.11
CA PHE A 12 5.77 43.15 -27.65
C PHE A 12 6.51 44.04 -26.61
N VAL A 13 6.85 43.50 -25.43
CA VAL A 13 7.48 44.29 -24.34
C VAL A 13 8.90 43.83 -23.98
N ILE A 14 9.33 42.63 -24.39
CA ILE A 14 10.69 42.11 -24.15
C ILE A 14 11.52 42.15 -25.44
N LEU A 15 11.73 43.35 -25.99
CA LEU A 15 12.63 43.57 -27.14
C LEU A 15 13.34 44.94 -27.09
N ALA A 16 13.66 45.42 -25.88
CA ALA A 16 14.22 46.76 -25.67
C ALA A 16 15.16 46.87 -24.44
N LEU A 17 16.12 45.95 -24.28
CA LEU A 17 17.20 46.09 -23.27
C LEU A 17 18.52 45.37 -23.64
N ALA A 18 18.84 45.33 -24.94
CA ALA A 18 20.03 44.65 -25.48
C ALA A 18 21.11 45.65 -25.96
N SER A 19 21.59 46.54 -25.07
CA SER A 19 22.67 47.49 -25.40
C SER A 19 23.38 48.08 -24.18
N LEU A 20 24.40 47.41 -23.65
CA LEU A 20 25.42 48.03 -22.79
C LEU A 20 26.71 47.18 -22.76
N SER A 21 27.62 47.50 -23.67
CA SER A 21 28.93 46.84 -23.78
C SER A 21 29.93 47.39 -22.78
N LEU A 22 30.57 46.53 -21.99
CA LEU A 22 31.81 46.83 -21.25
C LEU A 22 32.84 45.76 -21.57
N GLY A 23 33.90 46.15 -22.28
CA GLY A 23 34.98 45.24 -22.68
C GLY A 23 36.17 45.31 -21.73
N PHE A 24 36.77 44.16 -21.44
CA PHE A 24 38.07 44.03 -20.78
C PHE A 24 38.94 43.04 -21.55
N GLN A 25 40.24 43.33 -21.65
CA GLN A 25 41.24 42.36 -22.11
C GLN A 25 41.89 41.69 -20.90
N LEU A 26 42.06 40.37 -20.97
CA LEU A 26 42.96 39.60 -20.12
C LEU A 26 43.75 38.62 -21.01
N ASP A 27 44.91 38.20 -20.51
CA ASP A 27 45.95 37.46 -21.25
C ASP A 27 46.48 36.30 -20.38
N PHE A 28 47.33 35.45 -20.98
CA PHE A 28 48.09 34.32 -20.42
C PHE A 28 47.36 32.99 -20.17
N GLY A 29 48.07 31.90 -20.45
CA GLY A 29 47.76 30.55 -19.93
C GLY A 29 47.87 29.41 -20.93
N LYS A 30 49.09 28.92 -21.22
CA LYS A 30 49.29 27.68 -22.00
C LYS A 30 49.74 26.53 -21.08
N ILE A 31 49.07 25.38 -21.18
CA ILE A 31 49.37 24.13 -20.46
C ILE A 31 49.26 22.96 -21.46
N ASP A 32 50.04 21.89 -21.27
CA ASP A 32 50.24 20.81 -22.25
C ASP A 32 49.62 19.45 -21.85
N SER A 33 49.46 18.57 -22.85
CA SER A 33 49.24 17.10 -22.75
C SER A 33 47.82 16.63 -22.34
N ALA A 34 47.29 15.49 -22.82
CA ALA A 34 47.92 14.33 -23.47
C ALA A 34 47.08 13.72 -24.62
N THR A 35 47.68 12.82 -25.41
CA THR A 35 47.08 12.23 -26.62
C THR A 35 46.55 10.80 -26.44
N HIS A 36 45.27 10.59 -26.77
CA HIS A 36 44.67 9.29 -27.10
C HIS A 36 44.00 9.35 -28.49
N GLY A 37 43.55 8.21 -29.03
CA GLY A 37 43.19 8.01 -30.45
C GLY A 37 41.87 8.63 -30.92
N ASN A 38 41.54 9.85 -30.48
CA ASN A 38 40.27 10.52 -30.76
C ASN A 38 40.32 11.28 -32.10
N THR A 39 39.17 11.42 -32.77
CA THR A 39 39.03 12.40 -33.86
C THR A 39 38.54 13.72 -33.26
N THR A 40 39.40 14.74 -33.24
CA THR A 40 39.16 16.02 -32.58
C THR A 40 39.02 17.16 -33.59
N VAL A 41 38.03 18.03 -33.41
CA VAL A 41 37.83 19.25 -34.22
C VAL A 41 38.12 20.49 -33.34
N ASN A 42 39.11 21.30 -33.74
CA ASN A 42 39.53 22.53 -33.05
C ASN A 42 39.63 23.70 -34.07
N ASP A 43 39.29 24.93 -33.65
CA ASP A 43 39.60 26.14 -34.42
C ASP A 43 41.12 26.38 -34.50
N SER A 44 41.65 26.67 -35.69
CA SER A 44 43.09 26.81 -35.93
C SER A 44 43.42 28.02 -36.81
N LYS A 45 43.83 29.12 -36.15
CA LYS A 45 44.31 30.34 -36.80
C LYS A 45 45.84 30.29 -36.99
N PRO A 46 46.38 30.61 -38.18
CA PRO A 46 47.82 30.57 -38.44
C PRO A 46 48.57 31.77 -37.85
N ILE A 47 49.74 31.52 -37.23
CA ILE A 47 50.65 32.55 -36.69
C ILE A 47 52.08 32.29 -37.22
N TYR A 48 52.87 33.35 -37.44
CA TYR A 48 54.05 33.35 -38.30
C TYR A 48 55.33 33.84 -37.57
N GLY A 49 56.36 32.97 -37.45
CA GLY A 49 57.72 33.31 -36.95
C GLY A 49 57.85 33.46 -35.42
N SER A 50 59.05 33.31 -34.81
CA SER A 50 60.38 32.95 -35.34
C SER A 50 61.29 32.38 -34.22
N ASP A 51 62.33 31.62 -34.60
CA ASP A 51 63.69 31.49 -33.99
C ASP A 51 63.94 31.89 -32.51
N HIS A 52 64.67 31.18 -31.65
CA HIS A 52 65.59 30.01 -31.73
C HIS A 52 65.79 29.48 -30.25
N LEU A 53 66.67 28.55 -29.79
CA LEU A 53 67.88 27.87 -30.26
C LEU A 53 68.05 26.49 -29.53
N VAL A 54 68.56 25.47 -30.23
CA VAL A 54 69.34 24.26 -29.78
C VAL A 54 69.35 23.77 -28.32
N SER A 55 68.91 22.50 -28.12
CA SER A 55 69.74 21.44 -27.51
C SER A 55 69.36 20.03 -28.00
N LYS A 56 70.27 19.06 -27.83
CA LYS A 56 70.22 17.65 -28.29
C LYS A 56 69.49 16.73 -27.28
N SER A 57 68.94 15.56 -27.61
CA SER A 57 68.52 14.98 -28.90
C SER A 57 67.83 13.62 -28.67
N GLN A 58 66.69 13.36 -29.30
CA GLN A 58 66.17 12.01 -29.59
C GLN A 58 65.28 12.07 -30.84
N GLN A 59 65.21 10.98 -31.61
CA GLN A 59 64.70 11.01 -33.00
C GLN A 59 63.18 10.88 -33.07
N PHE A 60 62.49 12.01 -33.26
CA PHE A 60 61.12 12.01 -33.76
C PHE A 60 61.12 11.92 -35.30
N ILE A 61 60.36 10.98 -35.86
CA ILE A 61 60.00 11.00 -37.28
C ILE A 61 58.76 11.88 -37.42
N SER A 62 58.97 13.19 -37.58
CA SER A 62 57.87 14.13 -37.84
C SER A 62 57.25 13.86 -39.22
N LEU A 63 55.96 13.53 -39.25
CA LEU A 63 55.15 13.44 -40.49
C LEU A 63 54.75 14.83 -41.04
N GLU A 64 55.71 15.76 -41.04
CA GLU A 64 55.55 17.14 -41.52
C GLU A 64 56.00 17.28 -43.00
N LYS A 65 56.11 16.16 -43.72
CA LYS A 65 56.74 16.12 -45.05
C LYS A 65 56.15 15.09 -46.02
N ASP A 66 54.82 15.00 -46.11
CA ASP A 66 54.15 14.30 -47.23
C ASP A 66 52.73 14.85 -47.55
N SER A 67 52.57 16.19 -47.57
CA SER A 67 51.30 16.84 -47.98
C SER A 67 50.86 16.46 -49.41
N SER A 68 51.79 15.94 -50.21
CA SER A 68 51.63 15.24 -51.49
C SER A 68 50.62 14.07 -51.46
N LYS A 69 50.37 13.43 -50.32
CA LYS A 69 49.41 12.31 -50.20
C LYS A 69 48.02 12.69 -49.68
N LEU A 70 47.86 13.87 -49.10
CA LEU A 70 46.53 14.36 -48.69
C LEU A 70 45.69 14.83 -49.90
N HIS A 71 46.36 15.25 -50.97
CA HIS A 71 45.72 15.76 -52.20
C HIS A 71 44.98 14.69 -53.02
N SER A 72 45.28 13.39 -52.85
CA SER A 72 44.59 12.31 -53.58
C SER A 72 43.19 11.97 -53.05
N ALA A 73 42.74 12.59 -51.96
CA ALA A 73 41.37 12.49 -51.45
C ALA A 73 40.45 13.66 -51.88
N GLN A 74 41.02 14.77 -52.38
CA GLN A 74 40.26 16.00 -52.67
C GLN A 74 39.58 16.03 -54.06
N THR A 75 39.64 14.95 -54.84
CA THR A 75 38.84 14.80 -56.08
C THR A 75 37.38 14.39 -55.81
N GLY A 76 36.78 14.96 -54.75
CA GLY A 76 35.37 14.87 -54.39
C GLY A 76 34.72 16.25 -54.48
N LYS A 77 34.40 16.66 -55.72
CA LYS A 77 33.61 17.85 -56.12
C LYS A 77 33.22 18.82 -54.99
N LEU A 78 34.10 19.78 -54.67
CA LEU A 78 33.81 20.91 -53.77
C LEU A 78 32.64 21.75 -54.31
N LEU A 79 31.43 21.42 -53.88
CA LEU A 79 30.23 22.24 -54.05
C LEU A 79 30.28 23.35 -53.01
N GLN A 80 30.68 24.55 -53.44
CA GLN A 80 30.45 25.76 -52.64
C GLN A 80 28.94 25.95 -52.51
N LYS A 81 28.40 25.61 -51.33
CA LYS A 81 27.00 25.88 -50.97
C LYS A 81 26.79 27.41 -50.92
N PRO A 82 25.66 27.95 -51.40
CA PRO A 82 25.41 29.40 -51.34
C PRO A 82 25.50 29.96 -49.92
N THR A 83 26.12 31.14 -49.77
CA THR A 83 26.42 31.81 -48.49
C THR A 83 25.18 32.46 -47.84
N ASN A 84 24.09 31.69 -47.71
CA ASN A 84 22.85 32.01 -47.00
C ASN A 84 21.96 30.75 -46.78
N ASP A 85 22.28 29.60 -47.36
CA ASP A 85 21.50 28.36 -47.13
C ASP A 85 21.84 27.76 -45.76
N GLU A 86 20.82 27.28 -45.04
CA GLU A 86 20.97 26.59 -43.75
C GLU A 86 21.97 25.42 -43.87
N CYS A 87 22.84 25.25 -42.87
CA CYS A 87 23.95 24.29 -42.93
C CYS A 87 23.51 22.84 -42.64
N SER A 88 22.49 22.39 -43.37
CA SER A 88 22.06 21.01 -43.46
C SER A 88 23.05 20.19 -44.26
N LEU A 89 23.59 19.13 -43.65
CA LEU A 89 24.59 18.20 -44.16
C LEU A 89 24.14 16.75 -43.86
N THR A 90 24.55 15.80 -44.68
CA THR A 90 24.26 14.37 -44.49
C THR A 90 25.53 13.56 -44.21
N VAL A 91 25.43 12.56 -43.33
CA VAL A 91 26.56 11.74 -42.85
C VAL A 91 26.26 10.25 -43.04
N GLY A 92 27.25 9.51 -43.54
CA GLY A 92 27.20 8.07 -43.79
C GLY A 92 27.32 7.71 -45.28
N THR A 93 27.20 6.43 -45.63
CA THR A 93 27.34 5.92 -47.00
C THR A 93 26.35 6.59 -47.96
N GLY A 94 26.88 7.41 -48.86
CA GLY A 94 26.09 8.15 -49.86
C GLY A 94 25.68 9.56 -49.44
N GLY A 95 26.03 10.00 -48.23
CA GLY A 95 25.86 11.38 -47.78
C GLY A 95 26.97 12.33 -48.26
N ASP A 96 26.91 13.57 -47.80
CA ASP A 96 27.92 14.61 -48.06
C ASP A 96 29.28 14.29 -47.41
N TYR A 97 29.25 13.63 -46.24
CA TYR A 97 30.42 13.24 -45.44
C TYR A 97 30.30 11.80 -44.92
N ILE A 98 31.41 11.17 -44.58
CA ILE A 98 31.42 9.81 -43.99
C ILE A 98 31.28 9.85 -42.46
N THR A 99 31.67 10.95 -41.80
CA THR A 99 31.61 11.09 -40.34
C THR A 99 31.12 12.49 -39.93
N VAL A 100 30.56 12.59 -38.73
CA VAL A 100 30.14 13.85 -38.11
C VAL A 100 31.33 14.78 -37.94
N ALA A 101 32.47 14.27 -37.45
CA ALA A 101 33.69 15.06 -37.33
C ALA A 101 34.15 15.67 -38.68
N ALA A 102 34.00 14.94 -39.79
CA ALA A 102 34.33 15.47 -41.12
C ALA A 102 33.34 16.56 -41.59
N ALA A 103 32.07 16.47 -41.21
CA ALA A 103 31.08 17.51 -41.47
C ALA A 103 31.34 18.78 -40.62
N LEU A 104 31.71 18.63 -39.34
CA LEU A 104 32.00 19.74 -38.41
C LEU A 104 33.29 20.51 -38.71
N VAL A 105 34.17 19.99 -39.59
CA VAL A 105 35.36 20.70 -40.08
C VAL A 105 35.00 21.79 -41.12
N ILE A 106 33.79 21.75 -41.69
CA ILE A 106 33.36 22.69 -42.73
C ILE A 106 32.62 23.87 -42.09
N PRO A 107 33.15 25.12 -42.19
CA PRO A 107 32.59 26.25 -41.46
C PRO A 107 31.20 26.64 -41.96
N CYS A 108 30.20 26.51 -41.08
CA CYS A 108 28.83 26.95 -41.30
C CYS A 108 28.63 28.41 -40.85
N GLU A 109 28.31 29.31 -41.78
CA GLU A 109 28.08 30.72 -41.44
C GLU A 109 26.72 30.93 -40.75
N SER A 110 26.77 31.41 -39.50
CA SER A 110 25.66 31.94 -38.68
C SER A 110 24.48 31.04 -38.29
N SER A 111 24.15 29.99 -39.06
CA SER A 111 22.95 29.16 -38.83
C SER A 111 23.16 27.93 -37.93
N GLY A 112 24.41 27.65 -37.53
CA GLY A 112 24.76 26.38 -36.89
C GLY A 112 24.76 25.20 -37.88
N TYR A 113 24.91 23.99 -37.37
CA TYR A 113 24.97 22.74 -38.13
C TYR A 113 23.66 21.95 -37.98
N LYS A 114 23.19 21.34 -39.08
CA LYS A 114 22.12 20.33 -39.03
C LYS A 114 22.58 19.06 -39.75
N ILE A 115 22.92 18.03 -38.98
CA ILE A 115 23.50 16.78 -39.48
C ILE A 115 22.45 15.69 -39.41
N THR A 116 22.18 15.05 -40.56
CA THR A 116 21.33 13.85 -40.63
C THR A 116 22.18 12.62 -40.91
N LEU A 117 22.18 11.67 -40.00
CA LEU A 117 22.79 10.35 -40.19
C LEU A 117 21.91 9.55 -41.16
N LEU A 118 22.49 8.98 -42.21
CA LEU A 118 21.77 8.24 -43.26
C LEU A 118 21.78 6.71 -43.05
N GLU A 119 22.65 6.21 -42.18
CA GLU A 119 22.86 4.78 -41.97
C GLU A 119 21.97 4.22 -40.87
N GLU A 120 21.68 2.91 -40.94
CA GLU A 120 20.99 2.17 -39.87
C GLU A 120 21.88 2.06 -38.61
N THR A 121 23.19 1.92 -38.80
CA THR A 121 24.21 1.89 -37.73
C THR A 121 25.35 2.84 -38.06
N HIS A 122 25.51 3.90 -37.26
CA HIS A 122 26.62 4.86 -37.32
C HIS A 122 27.72 4.47 -36.32
N VAL A 123 28.99 4.45 -36.76
CA VAL A 123 30.13 4.01 -35.94
C VAL A 123 31.19 5.09 -35.83
N GLU A 124 31.07 5.96 -34.82
CA GLU A 124 31.97 7.09 -34.61
C GLU A 124 32.12 7.41 -33.12
N ASN A 125 33.35 7.72 -32.68
CA ASN A 125 33.61 8.34 -31.38
C ASN A 125 34.01 9.80 -31.63
N LEU A 126 33.16 10.73 -31.17
CA LEU A 126 33.14 12.14 -31.57
C LEU A 126 33.58 13.06 -30.43
N VAL A 127 34.47 14.00 -30.71
CA VAL A 127 34.85 15.08 -29.78
C VAL A 127 34.48 16.43 -30.39
N ILE A 128 33.60 17.18 -29.71
CA ILE A 128 33.10 18.48 -30.14
C ILE A 128 33.74 19.57 -29.27
N ASP A 129 34.59 20.40 -29.86
CA ASP A 129 35.27 21.53 -29.21
C ASP A 129 35.14 22.81 -30.07
N ILE A 130 33.90 23.12 -30.46
CA ILE A 130 33.56 24.28 -31.29
C ILE A 130 32.36 25.05 -30.70
N GLU A 131 32.47 26.38 -30.63
CA GLU A 131 31.41 27.26 -30.13
C GLU A 131 30.33 27.46 -31.23
N SER A 132 29.43 26.49 -31.36
CA SER A 132 28.34 26.53 -32.33
C SER A 132 27.11 25.75 -31.86
N THR A 133 25.97 25.98 -32.51
CA THR A 133 24.77 25.14 -32.35
C THR A 133 24.81 24.00 -33.35
N ILE A 134 24.64 22.77 -32.87
CA ILE A 134 24.76 21.54 -33.66
C ILE A 134 23.53 20.68 -33.39
N LEU A 135 22.69 20.47 -34.39
CA LEU A 135 21.68 19.41 -34.38
C LEU A 135 22.26 18.18 -35.07
N ILE A 136 22.22 17.02 -34.41
CA ILE A 136 22.47 15.71 -35.02
C ILE A 136 21.20 14.88 -34.88
N LYS A 137 20.77 14.23 -35.97
CA LYS A 137 19.60 13.34 -35.93
C LYS A 137 19.75 12.09 -36.77
N GLY A 138 19.03 11.03 -36.39
CA GLY A 138 18.85 9.84 -37.22
C GLY A 138 18.03 10.10 -38.49
N ALA A 139 18.01 9.12 -39.39
CA ALA A 139 17.30 9.21 -40.67
C ALA A 139 15.77 9.32 -40.53
N ASN A 140 15.18 8.54 -39.61
CA ASN A 140 13.74 8.36 -39.47
C ASN A 140 13.25 8.86 -38.11
N SER A 141 12.28 9.78 -38.09
CA SER A 141 11.60 10.22 -36.86
C SER A 141 10.48 9.29 -36.38
N GLU A 142 10.04 8.35 -37.23
CA GLU A 142 8.98 7.37 -36.91
C GLU A 142 9.55 5.97 -36.57
N GLY A 143 10.88 5.83 -36.57
CA GLY A 143 11.59 4.57 -36.36
C GLY A 143 11.76 3.71 -37.64
N PRO A 144 12.68 2.72 -37.63
CA PRO A 144 13.74 2.55 -36.62
C PRO A 144 14.73 3.73 -36.66
N TYR A 145 15.22 4.12 -35.49
CA TYR A 145 16.20 5.18 -35.32
C TYR A 145 17.60 4.72 -35.77
N THR A 146 18.49 5.67 -36.06
CA THR A 146 19.89 5.33 -36.35
C THR A 146 20.57 4.86 -35.07
N GLN A 147 21.10 3.64 -35.06
CA GLN A 147 21.90 3.11 -33.96
C GLN A 147 23.28 3.79 -33.95
N TRP A 148 23.67 4.45 -32.87
CA TRP A 148 25.02 5.00 -32.72
C TRP A 148 25.82 4.18 -31.70
N THR A 149 26.94 3.62 -32.16
CA THR A 149 27.79 2.68 -31.42
C THR A 149 29.27 3.05 -31.54
N SER A 150 30.10 2.63 -30.57
CA SER A 150 31.56 2.78 -30.65
C SER A 150 32.21 1.64 -31.45
N ASN A 151 33.49 1.82 -31.80
CA ASN A 151 34.29 0.74 -32.39
C ASN A 151 34.68 -0.30 -31.30
N LYS A 152 34.52 -1.59 -31.64
CA LYS A 152 34.89 -2.75 -30.79
C LYS A 152 36.38 -2.83 -30.48
N ASP A 153 37.23 -2.34 -31.38
CA ASP A 153 38.69 -2.47 -31.28
C ASP A 153 39.34 -1.35 -30.43
N GLY A 154 38.56 -0.45 -29.82
CA GLY A 154 39.05 0.72 -29.08
C GLY A 154 38.48 0.86 -27.67
N GLU A 155 39.38 1.10 -26.70
CA GLU A 155 39.07 1.54 -25.33
C GLU A 155 38.72 3.05 -25.32
N ASN A 156 37.69 3.43 -26.07
CA ASN A 156 37.23 4.81 -26.13
C ASN A 156 36.39 5.15 -24.89
N SER A 157 36.76 6.20 -24.15
CA SER A 157 36.07 6.58 -22.91
C SER A 157 34.61 6.98 -23.14
N TYR A 158 34.33 7.72 -24.22
CA TYR A 158 33.00 8.24 -24.52
C TYR A 158 32.64 8.08 -26.00
N LEU A 159 31.35 7.95 -26.32
CA LEU A 159 30.86 7.98 -27.70
C LEU A 159 30.78 9.42 -28.23
N ILE A 160 30.29 10.34 -27.40
CA ILE A 160 30.28 11.78 -27.65
C ILE A 160 30.90 12.50 -26.45
N GLU A 161 31.99 13.25 -26.68
CA GLU A 161 32.57 14.20 -25.72
C GLU A 161 32.29 15.64 -26.19
N LEU A 162 31.44 16.37 -25.46
CA LEU A 162 31.10 17.77 -25.72
C LEU A 162 31.87 18.69 -24.77
N LYS A 163 32.75 19.53 -25.33
CA LYS A 163 33.58 20.50 -24.58
C LYS A 163 33.06 21.93 -24.66
N ASN A 164 32.52 22.29 -25.83
CA ASN A 164 32.05 23.63 -26.14
C ASN A 164 30.87 23.54 -27.13
N GLY A 165 30.03 24.57 -27.17
CA GLY A 165 28.86 24.66 -28.04
C GLY A 165 27.55 24.14 -27.43
N TYR A 166 26.53 24.09 -28.30
CA TYR A 166 25.15 23.70 -27.97
C TYR A 166 24.78 22.51 -28.85
N LEU A 167 24.69 21.31 -28.25
CA LEU A 167 24.39 20.07 -28.97
C LEU A 167 22.91 19.69 -28.78
N ILE A 168 22.22 19.37 -29.87
CA ILE A 168 20.87 18.82 -29.89
C ILE A 168 20.93 17.46 -30.57
N ILE A 169 20.39 16.41 -29.95
CA ILE A 169 20.34 15.06 -30.50
C ILE A 169 18.90 14.56 -30.59
N GLN A 170 18.51 14.03 -31.76
CA GLN A 170 17.15 13.52 -32.00
C GLN A 170 17.14 12.17 -32.74
N PHE A 171 16.23 11.25 -32.35
CA PHE A 171 15.97 10.00 -33.09
C PHE A 171 17.22 9.10 -33.25
N VAL A 172 17.93 8.84 -32.15
CA VAL A 172 19.14 8.00 -32.10
C VAL A 172 18.98 6.88 -31.06
N ASP A 173 19.42 5.67 -31.45
CA ASP A 173 19.53 4.49 -30.59
C ASP A 173 20.97 4.32 -30.09
N PHE A 174 21.28 4.83 -28.91
CA PHE A 174 22.60 4.72 -28.28
C PHE A 174 22.79 3.37 -27.57
N GLN A 175 23.86 2.66 -27.92
CA GLN A 175 24.12 1.32 -27.39
C GLN A 175 25.60 1.12 -27.02
N PHE A 176 25.84 0.45 -25.89
CA PHE A 176 27.16 -0.09 -25.57
C PHE A 176 27.45 -1.34 -26.39
N VAL A 177 28.73 -1.63 -26.61
CA VAL A 177 29.20 -2.87 -27.22
C VAL A 177 29.97 -3.70 -26.19
N GLN A 178 29.60 -4.96 -26.07
CA GLN A 178 30.34 -5.94 -25.27
C GLN A 178 31.59 -6.40 -26.02
N THR A 179 32.76 -6.31 -25.37
CA THR A 179 34.01 -6.97 -25.80
C THR A 179 34.27 -8.23 -24.97
N THR A 180 35.40 -8.90 -25.16
CA THR A 180 35.78 -10.06 -24.34
C THR A 180 36.12 -9.72 -22.89
N HIS A 181 36.30 -8.43 -22.56
CA HIS A 181 36.82 -7.98 -21.26
C HIS A 181 36.08 -6.78 -20.65
N PHE A 182 35.40 -5.95 -21.45
CA PHE A 182 34.76 -4.71 -21.00
C PHE A 182 33.55 -4.33 -21.88
N SER A 183 32.81 -3.29 -21.48
CA SER A 183 31.89 -2.56 -22.36
C SER A 183 32.62 -1.36 -22.98
N THR A 184 32.46 -1.13 -24.28
CA THR A 184 32.86 0.12 -24.95
C THR A 184 31.60 0.90 -25.35
N PRO A 185 31.55 2.24 -25.20
CA PRO A 185 32.55 3.09 -24.54
C PRO A 185 32.73 2.78 -23.04
N THR A 186 33.91 3.07 -22.48
CA THR A 186 34.32 2.58 -21.15
C THR A 186 33.88 3.46 -19.98
N ASN A 187 33.64 4.76 -20.20
CA ASN A 187 33.11 5.68 -19.19
C ASN A 187 31.62 6.00 -19.41
N GLY A 188 31.18 6.21 -20.65
CA GLY A 188 29.75 6.38 -20.93
C GLY A 188 29.44 6.73 -22.37
N LEU A 189 28.15 6.84 -22.70
CA LEU A 189 27.75 7.15 -24.08
C LEU A 189 27.98 8.65 -24.36
N ILE A 190 27.41 9.53 -23.54
CA ILE A 190 27.51 10.99 -23.72
C ILE A 190 28.17 11.62 -22.49
N TYR A 191 29.15 12.51 -22.72
CA TYR A 191 29.79 13.30 -21.67
C TYR A 191 29.93 14.76 -22.08
N ALA A 192 29.32 15.67 -21.33
CA ALA A 192 29.46 17.11 -21.50
C ALA A 192 30.30 17.70 -20.36
N ARG A 193 31.40 18.40 -20.69
CA ARG A 193 32.29 18.99 -19.68
C ARG A 193 33.02 20.25 -20.12
N SER A 194 33.20 21.21 -19.22
CA SER A 194 34.16 22.29 -19.40
C SER A 194 34.74 22.79 -18.08
N THR A 195 36.00 23.21 -18.12
CA THR A 195 36.72 23.84 -17.01
C THR A 195 36.61 25.37 -17.00
N SER A 196 35.95 25.97 -18.00
CA SER A 196 35.91 27.43 -18.21
C SER A 196 34.72 27.85 -19.09
N GLN A 197 34.27 29.10 -18.95
CA GLN A 197 33.24 29.65 -19.84
C GLN A 197 33.76 29.80 -21.29
N PRO A 198 32.89 29.65 -22.33
CA PRO A 198 31.48 29.26 -22.25
C PRO A 198 31.31 27.79 -21.82
N TYR A 199 30.27 27.50 -21.04
CA TYR A 199 29.95 26.13 -20.64
C TYR A 199 29.08 25.45 -21.70
N PRO A 200 29.33 24.17 -22.03
CA PRO A 200 28.58 23.45 -23.05
C PRO A 200 27.13 23.22 -22.62
N SER A 201 26.22 23.20 -23.60
CA SER A 201 24.79 22.89 -23.41
C SER A 201 24.41 21.67 -24.23
N ILE A 202 23.56 20.79 -23.68
CA ILE A 202 23.08 19.61 -24.40
C ILE A 202 21.59 19.37 -24.20
N THR A 203 20.91 19.09 -25.32
CA THR A 203 19.51 18.70 -25.41
C THR A 203 19.42 17.34 -26.12
N ILE A 204 18.68 16.41 -25.54
CA ILE A 204 18.50 15.05 -26.08
C ILE A 204 17.00 14.78 -26.08
N GLU A 205 16.44 14.55 -27.26
CA GLU A 205 14.99 14.39 -27.47
C GLU A 205 14.74 13.10 -28.26
N TYR A 206 13.69 12.34 -27.95
CA TYR A 206 13.29 11.17 -28.74
C TYR A 206 14.43 10.15 -28.98
N CYS A 207 15.29 9.91 -27.98
CA CYS A 207 16.45 9.00 -28.10
C CYS A 207 16.33 7.81 -27.13
N ASN A 208 16.86 6.66 -27.53
CA ASN A 208 16.86 5.44 -26.74
C ASN A 208 18.29 5.09 -26.29
N PHE A 209 18.45 4.71 -25.02
CA PHE A 209 19.72 4.32 -24.42
C PHE A 209 19.61 2.90 -23.86
N ARG A 210 20.47 1.99 -24.34
CA ARG A 210 20.42 0.57 -23.97
C ARG A 210 21.71 0.06 -23.36
N GLY A 211 21.59 -0.61 -22.22
CA GLY A 211 22.69 -1.33 -21.57
C GLY A 211 22.96 -2.71 -22.14
N LEU A 212 23.72 -3.50 -21.39
CA LEU A 212 24.08 -4.89 -21.71
C LEU A 212 23.30 -5.91 -20.85
N GLY A 213 22.06 -5.56 -20.51
CA GLY A 213 21.20 -6.25 -19.55
C GLY A 213 21.42 -5.79 -18.10
N ASN A 214 20.44 -6.07 -17.25
CA ASN A 214 20.44 -5.83 -15.79
C ASN A 214 20.64 -7.11 -14.95
N GLU A 215 20.77 -8.26 -15.62
CA GLU A 215 20.72 -9.60 -15.03
C GLU A 215 21.96 -9.99 -14.21
N GLN A 216 21.85 -11.07 -13.42
CA GLN A 216 22.99 -11.68 -12.75
C GLN A 216 23.93 -12.37 -13.76
N GLY A 217 24.85 -11.59 -14.32
CA GLY A 217 25.81 -12.04 -15.33
C GLY A 217 26.02 -11.03 -16.44
N SER A 218 25.12 -10.04 -16.58
CA SER A 218 25.28 -8.92 -17.49
C SER A 218 26.59 -8.17 -17.27
N GLN A 219 27.23 -7.80 -18.38
CA GLN A 219 28.44 -7.00 -18.39
C GLN A 219 28.13 -5.61 -17.82
N GLN A 220 28.89 -5.19 -16.81
CA GLN A 220 28.70 -3.87 -16.21
C GLN A 220 29.14 -2.78 -17.19
N THR A 221 28.27 -1.79 -17.37
CA THR A 221 28.53 -0.50 -18.04
C THR A 221 28.84 0.57 -16.97
N ASN A 222 29.16 1.82 -17.36
CA ASN A 222 29.54 2.85 -16.39
C ASN A 222 28.43 3.89 -16.14
N THR A 223 28.16 4.81 -17.08
CA THR A 223 26.96 5.70 -17.08
C THR A 223 26.51 5.98 -18.52
N MET A 224 25.27 6.41 -18.75
CA MET A 224 24.76 6.69 -20.11
C MET A 224 24.98 8.17 -20.49
N ILE A 225 24.62 9.10 -19.61
CA ILE A 225 24.81 10.55 -19.79
C ILE A 225 25.47 11.12 -18.54
N GLU A 226 26.63 11.77 -18.69
CA GLU A 226 27.27 12.54 -17.62
C GLU A 226 27.46 14.01 -18.02
N ILE A 227 27.14 14.94 -17.12
CA ILE A 227 27.49 16.36 -17.25
C ILE A 227 28.29 16.83 -16.04
N SER A 228 29.41 17.51 -16.30
CA SER A 228 30.36 17.99 -15.28
C SER A 228 31.00 19.31 -15.74
N GLY A 229 30.45 20.43 -15.28
CA GLY A 229 30.85 21.78 -15.71
C GLY A 229 30.15 22.19 -17.01
N GLY A 230 28.82 22.25 -16.99
CA GLY A 230 27.98 22.56 -18.16
C GLY A 230 26.96 23.66 -17.88
N TYR A 231 26.38 24.23 -18.93
CA TYR A 231 25.29 25.20 -18.80
C TYR A 231 23.97 24.48 -18.58
N SER A 232 23.52 23.67 -19.55
CA SER A 232 22.28 22.90 -19.44
C SER A 232 22.43 21.44 -19.88
N LEU A 233 21.69 20.56 -19.21
CA LEU A 233 21.31 19.23 -19.67
C LEU A 233 19.79 19.16 -19.73
N VAL A 234 19.25 18.92 -20.91
CA VAL A 234 17.82 18.65 -21.15
C VAL A 234 17.68 17.26 -21.77
N VAL A 235 16.84 16.42 -21.18
CA VAL A 235 16.47 15.10 -21.71
C VAL A 235 14.94 15.03 -21.77
N ASP A 236 14.37 14.80 -22.94
CA ASP A 236 12.91 14.76 -23.12
C ASP A 236 12.47 13.60 -24.03
N GLU A 237 11.32 12.99 -23.72
CA GLU A 237 10.73 11.85 -24.46
C GLU A 237 11.74 10.71 -24.80
N CYS A 238 12.69 10.44 -23.89
CA CYS A 238 13.76 9.45 -24.08
C CYS A 238 13.49 8.13 -23.33
N THR A 239 14.21 7.05 -23.69
CA THR A 239 14.16 5.78 -22.95
C THR A 239 15.54 5.33 -22.48
N PHE A 240 15.60 4.74 -21.29
CA PHE A 240 16.79 4.20 -20.65
C PHE A 240 16.46 2.79 -20.15
N SER A 241 17.13 1.76 -20.71
CA SER A 241 16.67 0.38 -20.54
C SER A 241 17.76 -0.67 -20.36
N SER A 242 17.41 -1.72 -19.59
CA SER A 242 18.11 -3.01 -19.53
C SER A 242 19.61 -2.86 -19.26
N THR A 243 19.98 -2.29 -18.11
CA THR A 243 21.39 -1.98 -17.81
C THR A 243 21.79 -2.32 -16.38
N LYS A 244 23.07 -2.70 -16.24
CA LYS A 244 23.79 -2.81 -14.98
C LYS A 244 24.95 -1.82 -15.02
N SER A 245 24.82 -0.68 -14.36
CA SER A 245 25.77 0.44 -14.45
C SER A 245 26.61 0.59 -13.16
N GLN A 246 27.78 1.21 -13.26
CA GLN A 246 28.65 1.52 -12.12
C GLN A 246 28.19 2.78 -11.38
N ASN A 247 27.57 3.71 -12.10
CA ASN A 247 26.93 4.92 -11.58
C ASN A 247 25.43 4.90 -11.95
N ALA A 248 24.71 5.98 -11.67
CA ALA A 248 23.39 6.22 -12.25
C ALA A 248 23.46 6.32 -13.79
N VAL A 249 22.37 6.08 -14.50
CA VAL A 249 22.36 6.20 -15.97
C VAL A 249 22.43 7.66 -16.44
N ILE A 250 21.82 8.59 -15.70
CA ILE A 250 22.05 10.03 -15.86
C ILE A 250 22.75 10.55 -14.61
N LYS A 251 23.85 11.28 -14.79
CA LYS A 251 24.62 11.89 -13.70
C LYS A 251 24.93 13.36 -14.00
N ALA A 252 24.68 14.25 -13.04
CA ALA A 252 24.89 15.69 -13.20
C ALA A 252 25.64 16.33 -12.03
N VAL A 253 26.69 17.10 -12.35
CA VAL A 253 27.52 17.90 -11.43
C VAL A 253 27.82 19.24 -12.11
N ASP A 254 27.92 20.33 -11.36
CA ASP A 254 28.37 21.64 -11.87
C ASP A 254 27.58 22.13 -13.11
N TYR A 255 26.25 21.96 -13.11
CA TYR A 255 25.32 22.44 -14.14
C TYR A 255 24.65 23.78 -13.73
N ILE A 256 24.04 24.50 -14.67
CA ILE A 256 23.17 25.67 -14.39
C ILE A 256 21.68 25.31 -14.59
N GLN A 257 21.36 24.39 -15.50
CA GLN A 257 20.00 23.85 -15.66
C GLN A 257 20.05 22.33 -15.86
N PHE A 258 19.26 21.60 -15.08
CA PHE A 258 19.05 20.17 -15.24
C PHE A 258 17.56 19.90 -15.42
N SER A 259 17.19 19.31 -16.56
CA SER A 259 15.80 18.93 -16.87
C SER A 259 15.75 17.52 -17.43
N VAL A 260 14.94 16.65 -16.84
CA VAL A 260 14.60 15.33 -17.37
C VAL A 260 13.08 15.18 -17.38
N SER A 261 12.48 15.05 -18.55
CA SER A 261 11.03 15.01 -18.71
C SER A 261 10.54 13.90 -19.63
N ASN A 262 9.30 13.47 -19.40
CA ASN A 262 8.52 12.55 -20.24
C ASN A 262 9.25 11.23 -20.61
N SER A 263 10.29 10.87 -19.85
CA SER A 263 11.24 9.80 -20.20
C SER A 263 10.99 8.54 -19.38
N ASN A 264 11.38 7.39 -19.92
CA ASN A 264 11.12 6.08 -19.33
C ASN A 264 12.41 5.37 -18.92
N PHE A 265 12.48 4.94 -17.65
CA PHE A 265 13.61 4.30 -17.01
C PHE A 265 13.18 2.90 -16.55
N THR A 266 13.65 1.86 -17.24
CA THR A 266 13.19 0.47 -17.04
C THR A 266 14.33 -0.50 -16.86
N ASP A 267 14.22 -1.44 -15.93
CA ASP A 267 15.20 -2.52 -15.76
C ASP A 267 16.64 -1.97 -15.56
N ILE A 268 16.83 -1.16 -14.52
CA ILE A 268 18.08 -0.46 -14.24
C ILE A 268 18.66 -0.92 -12.91
N ASN A 269 19.90 -1.41 -12.92
CA ASN A 269 20.66 -1.82 -11.74
C ASN A 269 21.93 -0.95 -11.64
N GLY A 270 21.81 0.21 -11.01
CA GLY A 270 22.83 1.25 -10.95
C GLY A 270 23.75 1.19 -9.73
N GLY A 271 24.62 2.20 -9.62
CA GLY A 271 25.67 2.32 -8.61
C GLY A 271 25.16 2.64 -7.20
N SER A 272 25.45 3.84 -6.69
CA SER A 272 24.76 4.37 -5.50
C SER A 272 23.25 4.51 -5.76
N THR A 273 22.93 4.96 -6.98
CA THR A 273 21.60 5.30 -7.45
C THR A 273 21.29 4.51 -8.72
N GLY A 274 20.05 4.07 -8.91
CA GLY A 274 19.61 3.39 -10.13
C GLY A 274 19.57 4.34 -11.33
N ALA A 275 18.57 5.23 -11.39
CA ALA A 275 18.29 5.99 -12.61
C ALA A 275 19.01 7.35 -12.71
N ILE A 276 18.71 8.30 -11.81
CA ILE A 276 19.14 9.71 -11.93
C ILE A 276 19.89 10.17 -10.68
N GLU A 277 21.10 10.71 -10.84
CA GLU A 277 21.93 11.24 -9.76
C GLU A 277 22.39 12.68 -10.04
N VAL A 278 21.96 13.62 -9.20
CA VAL A 278 22.19 15.06 -9.35
C VAL A 278 22.89 15.61 -8.12
N TYR A 279 24.02 16.29 -8.31
CA TYR A 279 24.80 16.92 -7.25
C TYR A 279 24.62 18.45 -7.25
N THR A 280 25.44 19.18 -6.49
CA THR A 280 25.49 20.65 -6.52
C THR A 280 25.74 21.17 -7.95
N GLY A 281 24.99 22.19 -8.37
CA GLY A 281 25.23 22.92 -9.62
C GLY A 281 26.27 24.04 -9.47
N THR A 282 26.60 24.69 -10.60
CA THR A 282 27.63 25.73 -10.67
C THR A 282 27.15 27.03 -10.00
N GLY A 283 27.82 27.43 -8.92
CA GLY A 283 27.54 28.68 -8.21
C GLY A 283 26.25 28.63 -7.37
N THR A 284 25.54 29.77 -7.30
CA THR A 284 24.35 29.95 -6.44
C THR A 284 23.03 29.95 -7.20
N GLU A 285 23.07 29.79 -8.53
CA GLU A 285 21.91 29.95 -9.41
C GLU A 285 21.82 28.81 -10.44
N TRP A 286 21.27 27.68 -10.00
CA TRP A 286 20.99 26.52 -10.84
C TRP A 286 19.62 25.90 -10.49
N ASP A 287 18.95 25.33 -11.50
CA ASP A 287 17.59 24.77 -11.39
C ASP A 287 17.56 23.26 -11.69
N ILE A 288 16.66 22.52 -11.01
CA ILE A 288 16.41 21.08 -11.19
C ILE A 288 14.93 20.84 -11.49
N LEU A 289 14.64 20.17 -12.61
CA LEU A 289 13.32 19.70 -13.01
C LEU A 289 13.35 18.21 -13.39
N ILE A 290 12.52 17.40 -12.73
CA ILE A 290 12.28 15.99 -13.09
C ILE A 290 10.76 15.79 -13.18
N GLN A 291 10.20 15.74 -14.39
CA GLN A 291 8.74 15.79 -14.57
C GLN A 291 8.15 14.73 -15.51
N GLY A 292 7.02 14.13 -15.14
CA GLY A 292 6.25 13.23 -16.02
C GLY A 292 6.97 11.94 -16.44
N ASN A 293 8.07 11.58 -15.78
CA ASN A 293 8.87 10.40 -16.12
C ASN A 293 8.27 9.12 -15.52
N ILE A 294 8.63 7.97 -16.09
CA ILE A 294 8.34 6.65 -15.53
C ILE A 294 9.66 6.02 -15.10
N PHE A 295 9.70 5.53 -13.86
CA PHE A 295 10.77 4.71 -13.30
C PHE A 295 10.14 3.38 -12.87
N ASP A 296 10.58 2.28 -13.47
CA ASP A 296 10.10 0.93 -13.16
C ASP A 296 11.29 -0.02 -13.00
N ASN A 297 11.31 -0.82 -11.94
CA ASN A 297 12.41 -1.73 -11.60
C ASN A 297 13.79 -1.03 -11.60
N CYS A 298 13.87 0.17 -11.02
CA CYS A 298 15.13 0.90 -10.84
C CYS A 298 15.73 0.62 -9.45
N VAL A 299 16.86 -0.08 -9.45
CA VAL A 299 17.58 -0.52 -8.25
C VAL A 299 18.93 0.20 -8.17
N GLY A 300 19.27 0.71 -7.00
CA GLY A 300 20.60 1.22 -6.68
C GLY A 300 21.05 0.69 -5.33
N THR A 301 22.35 0.69 -5.04
CA THR A 301 22.86 0.18 -3.75
C THR A 301 22.42 1.03 -2.55
N LYS A 302 22.00 2.29 -2.76
CA LYS A 302 21.47 3.18 -1.72
C LYS A 302 20.08 3.75 -2.03
N TYR A 303 19.88 4.20 -3.27
CA TYR A 303 18.69 4.93 -3.69
C TYR A 303 18.18 4.30 -4.99
N GLY A 304 16.91 3.90 -5.07
CA GLY A 304 16.41 3.16 -6.23
C GLY A 304 16.27 4.04 -7.48
N ALA A 305 15.31 4.97 -7.50
CA ALA A 305 15.07 5.80 -8.68
C ALA A 305 15.99 7.04 -8.75
N ILE A 306 15.88 7.95 -7.79
CA ILE A 306 16.44 9.32 -7.88
C ILE A 306 17.29 9.66 -6.65
N ASN A 307 18.42 10.32 -6.87
CA ASN A 307 19.27 10.95 -5.86
C ASN A 307 19.52 12.42 -6.23
N VAL A 308 19.19 13.34 -5.33
CA VAL A 308 19.56 14.76 -5.44
C VAL A 308 20.34 15.20 -4.20
N ASP A 309 21.66 15.24 -4.28
CA ASP A 309 22.58 15.53 -3.16
C ASP A 309 23.33 16.86 -3.42
N THR A 310 22.66 17.98 -3.13
CA THR A 310 23.18 19.32 -3.45
C THR A 310 23.92 19.96 -2.28
N GLY A 311 23.61 19.56 -1.05
CA GLY A 311 24.31 19.86 0.20
C GLY A 311 24.27 21.33 0.66
N SER A 312 24.78 22.25 -0.15
CA SER A 312 24.87 23.68 0.15
C SER A 312 23.60 24.47 -0.25
N ALA A 313 23.49 25.72 0.21
CA ALA A 313 22.26 26.49 0.13
C ALA A 313 22.14 27.31 -1.17
N THR A 314 21.00 27.18 -1.86
CA THR A 314 20.53 28.16 -2.85
C THR A 314 19.27 28.84 -2.33
N THR A 315 19.04 30.12 -2.65
CA THR A 315 17.89 30.87 -2.11
C THR A 315 17.02 31.52 -3.19
N THR A 316 17.35 31.29 -4.47
CA THR A 316 16.80 32.03 -5.62
C THR A 316 16.25 31.15 -6.74
N ARG A 317 16.43 29.82 -6.66
CA ARG A 317 16.16 28.85 -7.74
C ARG A 317 15.31 27.67 -7.26
N TYR A 318 14.89 26.80 -8.18
CA TYR A 318 13.91 25.73 -7.89
C TYR A 318 14.45 24.30 -7.98
N LEU A 319 13.89 23.44 -7.13
CA LEU A 319 13.86 22.00 -7.30
C LEU A 319 12.40 21.55 -7.45
N GLN A 320 12.10 20.87 -8.55
CA GLN A 320 10.79 20.30 -8.85
C GLN A 320 10.94 18.84 -9.29
N ILE A 321 10.28 17.94 -8.58
CA ILE A 321 10.09 16.54 -8.99
C ILE A 321 8.59 16.29 -8.99
N ILE A 322 7.95 16.27 -10.16
CA ILE A 322 6.48 16.36 -10.29
C ILE A 322 5.89 15.40 -11.33
N ASP A 323 4.65 14.94 -11.13
CA ASP A 323 3.93 14.06 -12.07
C ASP A 323 4.64 12.73 -12.46
N ASN A 324 5.71 12.31 -11.75
CA ASN A 324 6.44 11.10 -12.08
C ASN A 324 5.75 9.84 -11.53
N GLN A 325 5.94 8.71 -12.20
CA GLN A 325 5.57 7.38 -11.72
C GLN A 325 6.82 6.62 -11.30
N ILE A 326 6.91 6.19 -10.05
CA ILE A 326 8.10 5.53 -9.46
C ILE A 326 7.66 4.20 -8.84
N LYS A 327 8.00 3.09 -9.51
CA LYS A 327 7.44 1.76 -9.24
C LYS A 327 8.49 0.68 -9.10
N ASN A 328 8.29 -0.27 -8.18
CA ASN A 328 9.18 -1.42 -7.97
C ASN A 328 10.66 -1.03 -7.72
N CYS A 329 10.94 0.20 -7.30
CA CYS A 329 12.31 0.72 -7.17
C CYS A 329 12.90 0.40 -5.79
N ALA A 330 14.21 0.17 -5.69
CA ALA A 330 14.81 -0.36 -4.46
C ALA A 330 16.20 0.19 -4.11
N GLY A 331 16.47 0.43 -2.82
CA GLY A 331 17.76 0.91 -2.30
C GLY A 331 17.99 0.65 -0.80
N SER A 332 19.19 0.91 -0.26
CA SER A 332 19.45 0.75 1.19
C SER A 332 18.82 1.80 2.09
N ASN A 333 18.48 2.97 1.54
CA ASN A 333 17.94 4.11 2.27
C ASN A 333 16.50 4.42 1.83
N THR A 334 16.23 4.38 0.53
CA THR A 334 14.90 4.58 -0.07
C THR A 334 14.83 3.89 -1.42
N GLY A 335 13.65 3.41 -1.81
CA GLY A 335 13.39 2.87 -3.14
C GLY A 335 13.11 3.97 -4.15
N GLY A 336 12.37 5.01 -3.77
CA GLY A 336 12.05 6.13 -4.66
C GLY A 336 13.12 7.21 -4.72
N ILE A 337 12.89 8.32 -4.00
CA ILE A 337 13.65 9.57 -4.13
C ILE A 337 14.45 9.88 -2.87
N TYR A 338 15.77 10.00 -2.98
CA TYR A 338 16.60 10.64 -1.96
C TYR A 338 16.88 12.10 -2.32
N ILE A 339 16.75 13.00 -1.34
CA ILE A 339 17.08 14.42 -1.50
C ILE A 339 17.86 14.91 -0.27
N ASN A 340 19.07 15.45 -0.47
CA ASN A 340 19.84 16.15 0.55
C ASN A 340 20.13 17.59 0.11
N TYR A 341 19.55 18.56 0.81
CA TYR A 341 19.63 19.98 0.45
C TYR A 341 19.70 20.88 1.69
N ALA A 342 20.25 22.09 1.54
CA ALA A 342 20.10 23.11 2.57
C ALA A 342 18.85 23.97 2.32
N GLU A 343 18.82 24.71 1.21
CA GLU A 343 17.73 25.61 0.83
C GLU A 343 17.48 25.60 -0.68
N PHE A 344 16.25 25.97 -1.05
CA PHE A 344 15.83 26.34 -2.41
C PHE A 344 14.82 27.49 -2.32
N GLY A 345 14.71 28.31 -3.37
CA GLY A 345 13.67 29.34 -3.48
C GLY A 345 12.27 28.76 -3.74
N ALA A 346 12.19 27.63 -4.44
CA ALA A 346 10.99 26.80 -4.54
C ALA A 346 11.36 25.31 -4.49
N PHE A 347 10.57 24.52 -3.75
CA PHE A 347 10.78 23.09 -3.55
C PHE A 347 9.41 22.40 -3.71
N VAL A 348 9.27 21.50 -4.69
CA VAL A 348 7.98 20.89 -5.07
C VAL A 348 8.18 19.41 -5.38
N LEU A 349 7.42 18.54 -4.70
CA LEU A 349 7.41 17.08 -4.83
C LEU A 349 5.99 16.54 -5.10
N GLN A 350 5.19 17.34 -5.80
CA GLN A 350 3.73 17.15 -5.97
C GLN A 350 3.40 16.11 -7.05
N THR A 351 2.17 15.59 -7.00
CA THR A 351 1.54 14.68 -7.99
C THR A 351 2.31 13.41 -8.41
N ASN A 352 3.39 13.02 -7.71
CA ASN A 352 4.11 11.78 -7.99
C ASN A 352 3.34 10.54 -7.51
N ILE A 353 3.39 9.45 -8.27
CA ILE A 353 2.75 8.17 -7.95
C ILE A 353 3.83 7.14 -7.60
N PHE A 354 3.83 6.67 -6.36
CA PHE A 354 4.80 5.73 -5.83
C PHE A 354 4.18 4.36 -5.54
N GLN A 355 4.74 3.27 -6.06
CA GLN A 355 4.14 1.95 -5.96
C GLN A 355 5.20 0.86 -5.72
N ASP A 356 5.03 0.01 -4.70
CA ASP A 356 5.86 -1.19 -4.48
C ASP A 356 7.38 -0.93 -4.35
N ASN A 357 7.77 0.31 -3.99
CA ASN A 357 9.17 0.67 -3.75
C ASN A 357 9.68 0.06 -2.43
N SER A 358 10.96 -0.25 -2.30
CA SER A 358 11.44 -1.00 -1.12
C SER A 358 12.82 -0.58 -0.60
N ILE A 359 12.99 -0.77 0.72
CA ILE A 359 14.28 -0.61 1.39
C ILE A 359 14.91 -1.99 1.58
N ILE A 360 16.03 -2.24 0.90
CA ILE A 360 16.65 -3.56 0.75
C ILE A 360 17.26 -4.09 2.07
N SER A 361 17.72 -3.20 2.95
CA SER A 361 18.65 -3.54 4.04
C SER A 361 18.16 -3.20 5.45
N SER A 362 16.87 -2.93 5.65
CA SER A 362 16.35 -2.37 6.90
C SER A 362 15.04 -3.00 7.36
N GLN A 363 14.83 -3.03 8.69
CA GLN A 363 13.57 -3.38 9.35
C GLN A 363 12.68 -2.14 9.62
N SER A 364 13.14 -0.94 9.26
CA SER A 364 12.34 0.28 9.21
C SER A 364 11.57 0.31 7.89
N TYR A 365 10.24 0.32 7.98
CA TYR A 365 9.31 0.43 6.86
C TYR A 365 8.99 1.88 6.45
N PHE A 366 9.78 2.85 6.94
CA PHE A 366 9.55 4.28 6.72
C PHE A 366 10.49 4.81 5.62
N GLY A 367 9.99 5.71 4.77
CA GLY A 367 10.82 6.36 3.74
C GLY A 367 11.04 5.58 2.45
N CYS A 368 10.30 4.49 2.20
CA CYS A 368 10.45 3.67 0.98
C CYS A 368 10.27 4.46 -0.33
N ASP A 369 9.43 5.50 -0.33
CA ASP A 369 9.14 6.32 -1.50
C ASP A 369 9.98 7.60 -1.55
N ALA A 370 10.21 8.23 -0.40
CA ALA A 370 11.08 9.39 -0.31
C ALA A 370 11.83 9.49 1.03
N HIS A 371 13.11 9.82 0.97
CA HIS A 371 13.94 10.19 2.11
C HIS A 371 14.51 11.60 1.87
N ILE A 372 14.03 12.57 2.65
CA ILE A 372 14.34 14.00 2.49
C ILE A 372 15.19 14.46 3.68
N VAL A 373 16.41 14.90 3.41
CA VAL A 373 17.34 15.49 4.38
C VAL A 373 17.47 16.98 4.12
N LYS A 374 17.15 17.80 5.13
CA LYS A 374 17.33 19.26 5.11
C LYS A 374 18.42 19.68 6.10
N ALA A 375 19.37 20.49 5.65
CA ALA A 375 20.50 20.91 6.49
C ALA A 375 20.09 21.87 7.64
N SER A 376 19.08 22.71 7.44
CA SER A 376 18.63 23.75 8.39
C SER A 376 17.17 23.56 8.80
N LYS A 377 16.74 24.16 9.92
CA LYS A 377 15.32 24.29 10.31
C LYS A 377 14.69 25.59 9.78
N ALA A 378 15.40 26.40 9.00
CA ALA A 378 14.86 27.64 8.43
C ALA A 378 13.64 27.35 7.53
N GLY A 379 12.58 28.14 7.73
CA GLY A 379 11.30 27.97 7.03
C GLY A 379 10.43 26.77 7.46
N VAL A 380 10.92 25.89 8.36
CA VAL A 380 10.22 24.65 8.75
C VAL A 380 9.89 24.67 10.25
N SER A 381 8.72 25.19 10.60
CA SER A 381 8.19 25.13 11.97
C SER A 381 7.77 23.72 12.38
N ASP A 382 7.06 23.04 11.48
CA ASP A 382 6.56 21.67 11.60
C ASP A 382 6.98 20.89 10.34
N PRO A 383 7.80 19.83 10.46
CA PRO A 383 8.25 19.07 9.29
C PRO A 383 7.13 18.30 8.58
N VAL A 384 6.17 17.74 9.33
CA VAL A 384 5.08 16.93 8.75
C VAL A 384 4.17 17.82 7.92
N TYR A 385 3.70 18.94 8.49
CA TYR A 385 2.86 19.89 7.76
C TYR A 385 3.59 20.48 6.55
N TYR A 386 4.87 20.87 6.71
CA TYR A 386 5.66 21.45 5.62
C TYR A 386 5.83 20.48 4.44
N TYR A 387 6.23 19.23 4.69
CA TYR A 387 6.47 18.29 3.59
C TYR A 387 5.18 17.65 3.04
N LYS A 388 4.08 17.60 3.80
CA LYS A 388 2.73 17.30 3.24
C LYS A 388 2.29 18.39 2.24
N ASP A 389 2.56 19.66 2.51
CA ASP A 389 2.33 20.74 1.53
C ASP A 389 3.19 20.56 0.26
N LYS A 390 4.45 20.11 0.41
CA LYS A 390 5.34 19.90 -0.75
C LYS A 390 5.03 18.62 -1.54
N THR A 391 4.26 17.70 -0.97
CA THR A 391 3.86 16.43 -1.60
C THR A 391 2.36 16.37 -1.95
N GLN A 392 1.66 17.51 -1.99
CA GLN A 392 0.26 17.58 -2.41
C GLN A 392 0.00 16.85 -3.73
N GLY A 393 -1.10 16.11 -3.81
CA GLY A 393 -1.48 15.30 -4.97
C GLY A 393 -0.71 13.99 -5.14
N SER A 394 0.46 13.84 -4.51
CA SER A 394 1.27 12.61 -4.59
C SER A 394 0.59 11.45 -3.85
N LYS A 395 0.83 10.21 -4.33
CA LYS A 395 0.19 8.99 -3.82
C LYS A 395 1.19 7.86 -3.61
N SER A 396 0.89 6.99 -2.64
CA SER A 396 1.67 5.79 -2.30
C SER A 396 0.76 4.56 -2.17
N ASN A 397 1.33 3.35 -2.22
CA ASN A 397 0.68 2.16 -1.64
C ASN A 397 1.33 1.68 -0.32
N GLN A 398 2.13 2.53 0.33
CA GLN A 398 2.82 2.23 1.59
C GLN A 398 2.57 3.29 2.68
N LEU A 399 2.52 2.80 3.91
CA LEU A 399 2.40 3.60 5.13
C LEU A 399 3.73 4.27 5.45
N LYS A 400 3.70 5.51 5.94
CA LYS A 400 4.89 6.28 6.38
C LYS A 400 5.99 6.34 5.32
N SER A 401 5.57 6.36 4.05
CA SER A 401 6.47 6.18 2.91
C SER A 401 7.38 7.38 2.62
N VAL A 402 7.09 8.54 3.20
CA VAL A 402 8.00 9.69 3.25
C VAL A 402 8.66 9.76 4.63
N PHE A 403 9.99 9.76 4.65
CA PHE A 403 10.83 10.01 5.81
C PHE A 403 11.58 11.35 5.64
N VAL A 404 11.66 12.13 6.72
CA VAL A 404 12.21 13.48 6.74
C VAL A 404 13.20 13.61 7.90
N GLU A 405 14.37 14.17 7.61
CA GLU A 405 15.39 14.52 8.60
C GLU A 405 15.79 15.98 8.47
N ILE A 406 15.81 16.71 9.59
CA ILE A 406 16.40 18.05 9.68
C ILE A 406 17.63 17.96 10.57
N LEU A 407 18.80 18.15 9.96
CA LEU A 407 20.10 17.99 10.63
C LEU A 407 20.28 19.01 11.77
N GLU A 408 19.82 20.24 11.57
CA GLU A 408 19.76 21.26 12.62
C GLU A 408 18.76 20.87 13.72
N GLY A 409 19.30 20.52 14.89
CA GLY A 409 18.52 20.11 16.06
C GLY A 409 17.98 18.68 16.00
N SER A 410 18.45 17.84 15.07
CA SER A 410 18.12 16.41 14.98
C SER A 410 16.61 16.11 14.96
N ASN A 411 15.84 16.87 14.18
CA ASN A 411 14.38 16.66 14.10
C ASN A 411 14.10 15.62 13.00
N GLN A 412 13.51 14.47 13.34
CA GLN A 412 13.07 13.45 12.39
C GLN A 412 11.55 13.37 12.34
N ALA A 413 10.97 13.04 11.18
CA ALA A 413 9.54 12.85 10.98
C ALA A 413 9.26 11.81 9.88
N ASN A 414 8.09 11.17 9.92
CA ASN A 414 7.56 10.34 8.84
C ASN A 414 6.04 10.52 8.74
N PHE A 415 5.49 10.31 7.55
CA PHE A 415 4.07 10.41 7.26
C PHE A 415 3.72 9.63 5.97
N SER A 416 2.50 9.11 5.85
CA SER A 416 2.03 8.52 4.59
C SER A 416 1.60 9.58 3.58
N LEU A 417 1.65 9.24 2.29
CA LEU A 417 0.92 9.95 1.23
C LEU A 417 -0.53 9.44 1.14
N ARG A 418 -1.35 10.04 0.26
CA ARG A 418 -2.67 9.46 -0.09
C ARG A 418 -2.48 8.08 -0.72
N THR A 419 -3.40 7.15 -0.50
CA THR A 419 -3.34 5.83 -1.13
C THR A 419 -3.51 5.92 -2.66
N ILE A 420 -2.90 5.01 -3.42
CA ILE A 420 -3.14 4.85 -4.86
C ILE A 420 -4.59 4.43 -5.14
N SER A 421 -5.16 3.55 -4.31
CA SER A 421 -6.58 3.15 -4.42
C SER A 421 -7.56 4.27 -4.06
N ASN A 422 -7.08 5.37 -3.47
CA ASN A 422 -7.84 6.46 -2.87
C ASN A 422 -8.65 6.07 -1.61
N GLN A 423 -8.57 4.82 -1.15
CA GLN A 423 -9.12 4.37 0.11
C GLN A 423 -8.44 5.04 1.31
N CYS A 424 -9.16 5.22 2.41
CA CYS A 424 -8.57 5.71 3.64
C CYS A 424 -7.56 4.70 4.20
N TRP A 425 -6.47 5.18 4.83
CA TRP A 425 -5.61 4.32 5.63
C TRP A 425 -6.37 3.81 6.86
N ASP A 426 -5.94 2.67 7.39
CA ASP A 426 -6.45 2.11 8.65
C ASP A 426 -6.17 3.09 9.81
N ALA A 427 -7.25 3.53 10.46
CA ALA A 427 -7.21 4.51 11.54
C ALA A 427 -6.43 4.02 12.79
N SER A 428 -6.30 2.71 12.98
CA SER A 428 -5.49 2.12 14.05
C SER A 428 -3.97 2.25 13.78
N ILE A 429 -3.58 2.44 12.52
CA ILE A 429 -2.18 2.53 12.08
C ILE A 429 -1.73 3.98 11.87
N GLU A 430 -2.61 4.84 11.35
CA GLU A 430 -2.35 6.28 11.19
C GLU A 430 -3.63 7.12 11.40
N PRO A 431 -3.70 7.96 12.45
CA PRO A 431 -4.92 8.73 12.78
C PRO A 431 -5.07 10.05 11.98
N GLU A 432 -4.18 10.33 11.02
CA GLU A 432 -4.24 11.52 10.18
C GLU A 432 -5.05 11.26 8.90
N TYR A 433 -6.34 11.58 8.92
CA TYR A 433 -7.23 11.37 7.79
C TYR A 433 -6.94 12.31 6.61
N PHE A 434 -6.95 11.74 5.40
CA PHE A 434 -7.01 12.51 4.18
C PHE A 434 -8.46 12.81 3.80
N ALA A 435 -8.89 14.07 3.93
CA ALA A 435 -10.21 14.50 3.44
C ALA A 435 -10.45 14.03 1.99
N ASP A 436 -11.67 13.58 1.71
CA ASP A 436 -12.10 12.99 0.42
C ASP A 436 -11.47 11.61 0.08
N CYS A 437 -10.93 10.87 1.05
CA CYS A 437 -10.60 9.45 0.86
C CYS A 437 -11.86 8.57 0.81
N ILE A 438 -11.81 7.43 0.13
CA ILE A 438 -12.88 6.43 0.06
C ILE A 438 -12.91 5.64 1.37
N CYS A 439 -14.06 5.64 2.06
CA CYS A 439 -14.22 4.93 3.34
C CYS A 439 -13.91 3.43 3.19
N THR A 440 -13.35 2.80 4.24
CA THR A 440 -13.03 1.35 4.28
C THR A 440 -13.89 0.63 5.32
N ALA A 441 -13.81 -0.70 5.40
CA ALA A 441 -14.54 -1.48 6.41
C ALA A 441 -13.94 -1.28 7.82
N GLN A 442 -12.61 -1.30 7.94
CA GLN A 442 -11.84 -1.25 9.19
C GLN A 442 -11.99 0.05 10.02
N GLY A 443 -12.81 1.00 9.53
CA GLY A 443 -13.41 2.04 10.35
C GLY A 443 -12.57 3.28 10.61
N HIS A 444 -13.29 4.36 10.93
CA HIS A 444 -12.72 5.61 11.43
C HIS A 444 -12.83 5.64 12.95
N TYR A 445 -11.73 5.94 13.65
CA TYR A 445 -11.66 5.91 15.12
C TYR A 445 -12.00 7.26 15.78
N ASN A 446 -11.89 8.38 15.05
CA ASN A 446 -12.02 9.71 15.66
C ASN A 446 -13.42 10.33 15.43
N ILE A 447 -14.16 10.52 16.54
CA ILE A 447 -15.56 10.95 16.57
C ILE A 447 -15.76 12.36 15.98
N ASP A 448 -14.79 13.28 16.18
CA ASP A 448 -14.93 14.68 15.77
C ASP A 448 -14.79 14.92 14.25
N ASP A 449 -14.09 14.04 13.51
CA ASP A 449 -13.77 14.22 12.07
C ASP A 449 -14.28 13.08 11.17
N MET A 450 -15.26 12.34 11.67
CA MET A 450 -15.89 11.16 11.05
C MET A 450 -16.69 11.46 9.76
N ARG A 451 -16.67 12.72 9.29
CA ARG A 451 -17.34 13.19 8.06
C ARG A 451 -16.40 13.31 6.86
N SER A 452 -15.10 13.06 7.05
CA SER A 452 -14.03 13.35 6.10
C SER A 452 -13.91 12.37 4.92
N CYS A 453 -14.51 11.17 4.99
CA CYS A 453 -14.46 10.17 3.90
C CYS A 453 -15.70 10.23 2.97
N VAL A 454 -15.48 9.92 1.69
CA VAL A 454 -16.51 9.90 0.63
C VAL A 454 -16.98 8.47 0.37
N CYS A 455 -18.29 8.30 0.19
CA CYS A 455 -18.86 7.01 -0.20
C CYS A 455 -18.62 6.77 -1.70
N PRO A 456 -18.09 5.60 -2.10
CA PRO A 456 -17.88 5.30 -3.52
C PRO A 456 -19.23 5.03 -4.18
N SER A 457 -19.59 5.84 -5.19
CA SER A 457 -20.90 5.78 -5.85
C SER A 457 -21.04 4.68 -6.91
N ASN A 458 -19.96 3.95 -7.21
CA ASN A 458 -19.89 2.93 -8.27
C ASN A 458 -19.25 1.61 -7.82
N ASP A 459 -18.97 1.45 -6.52
CA ASP A 459 -18.39 0.21 -5.99
C ASP A 459 -19.51 -0.82 -5.76
N PRO A 460 -19.46 -2.02 -6.38
CA PRO A 460 -20.51 -3.03 -6.17
C PRO A 460 -20.52 -3.58 -4.75
N ASP A 461 -19.34 -3.72 -4.15
CA ASP A 461 -19.13 -4.35 -2.84
C ASP A 461 -19.27 -3.33 -1.69
N TYR A 462 -19.08 -2.04 -1.95
CA TYR A 462 -19.20 -0.96 -0.95
C TYR A 462 -20.33 0.03 -1.28
N GLN A 463 -21.58 -0.45 -1.20
CA GLN A 463 -22.79 0.36 -1.41
C GLN A 463 -22.97 1.50 -0.39
N GLN A 464 -23.83 2.47 -0.70
CA GLN A 464 -24.07 3.68 0.10
C GLN A 464 -24.51 3.37 1.54
N ASP A 465 -25.33 2.35 1.76
CA ASP A 465 -25.78 1.89 3.07
C ASP A 465 -24.65 1.26 3.91
N LYS A 466 -23.74 0.51 3.28
CA LYS A 466 -22.50 0.04 3.93
C LYS A 466 -21.60 1.21 4.31
N CYS A 467 -21.42 2.18 3.41
CA CYS A 467 -20.66 3.39 3.72
C CYS A 467 -21.26 4.17 4.90
N ASP A 468 -22.58 4.36 4.91
CA ASP A 468 -23.27 5.07 5.99
C ASP A 468 -23.21 4.30 7.32
N PHE A 469 -23.06 2.96 7.30
CA PHE A 469 -22.73 2.15 8.47
C PHE A 469 -21.29 2.36 8.97
N TYR A 470 -20.28 2.28 8.08
CA TYR A 470 -18.88 2.47 8.48
C TYR A 470 -18.56 3.92 8.91
N LYS A 471 -19.43 4.88 8.57
CA LYS A 471 -19.45 6.27 9.06
C LYS A 471 -20.07 6.46 10.45
N LEU A 472 -20.60 5.42 11.08
CA LEU A 472 -21.05 5.47 12.47
C LEU A 472 -19.84 5.36 13.43
N PRO A 473 -19.88 5.99 14.61
CA PRO A 473 -18.82 5.81 15.60
C PRO A 473 -18.89 4.40 16.18
N THR A 474 -17.76 3.86 16.64
CA THR A 474 -17.79 2.71 17.55
C THR A 474 -18.50 3.13 18.85
N CYS A 475 -19.43 2.32 19.36
CA CYS A 475 -20.15 2.63 20.59
C CYS A 475 -19.21 2.73 21.81
N SER A 476 -19.45 3.67 22.72
CA SER A 476 -18.69 3.81 23.97
C SER A 476 -19.60 3.99 25.19
N GLY A 477 -19.55 3.05 26.13
CA GLY A 477 -20.37 3.06 27.36
C GLY A 477 -21.83 2.61 27.16
N ASP A 478 -22.68 2.90 28.15
CA ASP A 478 -24.07 2.42 28.24
C ASP A 478 -25.13 3.40 27.71
N SER A 479 -24.75 4.62 27.30
CA SER A 479 -25.71 5.64 26.85
C SER A 479 -25.19 6.53 25.72
N ASP A 480 -25.35 6.06 24.49
CA ASP A 480 -25.33 6.90 23.28
C ASP A 480 -26.68 6.79 22.54
N PRO A 481 -27.47 7.88 22.41
CA PRO A 481 -28.75 7.86 21.70
C PRO A 481 -28.60 7.99 20.18
N ASP A 482 -27.43 8.35 19.67
CA ASP A 482 -27.15 8.41 18.23
C ASP A 482 -26.55 7.07 17.75
N LYS A 483 -26.80 6.71 16.48
CA LYS A 483 -26.48 5.37 15.97
C LYS A 483 -24.97 5.13 15.95
N CYS A 484 -24.53 4.05 16.61
CA CYS A 484 -23.14 3.61 16.66
C CYS A 484 -23.00 2.14 16.22
N ARG A 485 -21.80 1.75 15.77
CA ARG A 485 -21.45 0.36 15.39
C ARG A 485 -20.88 -0.41 16.59
N CYS A 486 -21.14 -1.71 16.63
CA CYS A 486 -20.49 -2.64 17.57
C CYS A 486 -19.01 -2.84 17.21
N ASP A 487 -18.17 -3.25 18.17
CA ASP A 487 -16.90 -3.93 17.90
C ASP A 487 -16.70 -5.13 18.84
N GLY A 488 -15.71 -5.97 18.54
CA GLY A 488 -15.38 -7.18 19.32
C GLY A 488 -14.79 -6.94 20.71
N THR A 489 -14.88 -5.72 21.24
CA THR A 489 -14.54 -5.34 22.62
C THR A 489 -15.67 -4.60 23.33
N ASN A 490 -16.62 -4.00 22.60
CA ASN A 490 -17.80 -3.33 23.16
C ASN A 490 -19.03 -3.45 22.22
N TYR A 491 -19.99 -4.28 22.62
CA TYR A 491 -21.21 -4.60 21.86
C TYR A 491 -22.50 -4.30 22.66
N PRO A 492 -22.72 -3.06 23.15
CA PRO A 492 -23.91 -2.73 23.95
C PRO A 492 -25.19 -2.98 23.14
N SER A 493 -26.30 -3.32 23.80
CA SER A 493 -27.51 -3.84 23.13
C SER A 493 -28.07 -2.95 22.00
N TYR A 494 -27.82 -1.63 22.04
CA TYR A 494 -28.23 -0.67 21.02
C TYR A 494 -27.25 -0.51 19.82
N CYS A 495 -26.06 -1.11 19.86
CA CYS A 495 -25.08 -1.04 18.77
C CYS A 495 -25.57 -1.73 17.49
N LEU A 496 -25.13 -1.26 16.33
CA LEU A 496 -25.45 -1.87 15.04
C LEU A 496 -24.34 -2.83 14.58
N CYS A 497 -24.74 -4.03 14.14
CA CYS A 497 -23.82 -4.99 13.52
C CYS A 497 -23.50 -4.62 12.07
N PRO A 498 -22.34 -5.08 11.54
CA PRO A 498 -22.01 -4.98 10.12
C PRO A 498 -23.09 -5.53 9.21
N LEU A 499 -23.17 -5.01 7.98
CA LEU A 499 -24.18 -5.44 7.00
C LEU A 499 -23.81 -6.77 6.32
N ASP A 500 -22.54 -7.18 6.38
CA ASP A 500 -22.00 -8.42 5.82
C ASP A 500 -20.69 -8.85 6.51
N ASP A 501 -20.07 -9.93 6.02
CA ASP A 501 -18.81 -10.49 6.53
C ASP A 501 -17.57 -10.01 5.74
N LEU A 502 -17.63 -8.86 5.06
CA LEU A 502 -16.46 -8.31 4.34
C LEU A 502 -15.43 -7.68 5.28
N ASP A 503 -15.84 -7.28 6.49
CA ASP A 503 -14.92 -6.87 7.54
C ASP A 503 -14.26 -8.10 8.19
N THR A 504 -12.96 -8.29 7.93
CA THR A 504 -12.18 -9.42 8.44
C THR A 504 -11.72 -9.25 9.90
N THR A 505 -11.97 -8.09 10.51
CA THR A 505 -11.66 -7.81 11.91
C THR A 505 -12.86 -8.05 12.82
N TYR A 506 -14.07 -7.73 12.35
CA TYR A 506 -15.32 -7.99 13.06
C TYR A 506 -16.47 -8.22 12.07
N THR A 507 -16.79 -9.49 11.81
CA THR A 507 -17.80 -9.85 10.79
C THR A 507 -19.23 -9.65 11.30
N LYS A 508 -20.19 -9.50 10.37
CA LYS A 508 -21.61 -9.56 10.73
C LYS A 508 -21.96 -10.83 11.50
N THR A 509 -21.49 -11.99 11.05
CA THR A 509 -21.73 -13.29 11.67
C THR A 509 -21.20 -13.35 13.11
N GLN A 510 -20.04 -12.74 13.39
CA GLN A 510 -19.49 -12.63 14.74
C GLN A 510 -20.40 -11.75 15.62
N CYS A 511 -20.82 -10.58 15.11
CA CYS A 511 -21.68 -9.65 15.84
C CYS A 511 -23.09 -10.19 16.11
N GLU A 512 -23.72 -10.86 15.13
CA GLU A 512 -25.03 -11.48 15.31
C GLU A 512 -24.99 -12.68 16.30
N LEU A 513 -23.82 -13.30 16.49
CA LEU A 513 -23.59 -14.34 17.50
C LEU A 513 -23.36 -13.71 18.89
N GLU A 514 -22.47 -12.73 19.02
CA GLU A 514 -22.18 -12.05 20.30
C GLU A 514 -23.40 -11.29 20.85
N LYS A 515 -24.25 -10.72 19.98
CA LYS A 515 -25.54 -10.14 20.37
C LYS A 515 -26.68 -11.17 20.47
N GLY A 516 -26.40 -12.43 20.16
CA GLY A 516 -27.33 -13.55 20.20
C GLY A 516 -27.15 -14.45 21.43
N GLU A 517 -26.01 -14.40 22.12
CA GLU A 517 -25.84 -15.01 23.43
C GLU A 517 -26.53 -14.16 24.51
N GLU A 518 -27.67 -14.64 25.01
CA GLU A 518 -28.19 -14.20 26.30
C GLU A 518 -27.13 -14.54 27.37
N ILE A 519 -26.68 -13.52 28.12
CA ILE A 519 -25.69 -13.70 29.18
C ILE A 519 -26.19 -14.79 30.14
N PRO A 520 -25.46 -15.90 30.34
CA PRO A 520 -25.88 -16.95 31.26
C PRO A 520 -26.06 -16.34 32.66
N PRO A 521 -27.24 -16.48 33.30
CA PRO A 521 -27.54 -15.75 34.52
C PRO A 521 -26.51 -16.04 35.62
N ASP A 522 -25.98 -14.99 36.24
CA ASP A 522 -24.97 -15.09 37.28
C ASP A 522 -25.47 -15.96 38.46
N LYS A 523 -24.55 -16.67 39.12
CA LYS A 523 -24.89 -17.47 40.31
C LYS A 523 -25.21 -16.55 41.49
N CYS A 524 -26.35 -16.80 42.16
CA CYS A 524 -26.82 -15.98 43.28
C CYS A 524 -25.78 -15.92 44.42
N THR A 525 -25.41 -14.71 44.84
CA THR A 525 -24.38 -14.43 45.85
C THR A 525 -24.92 -14.03 47.22
N GLY A 526 -26.20 -13.68 47.34
CA GLY A 526 -26.82 -13.31 48.62
C GLY A 526 -28.24 -12.76 48.54
N ILE A 527 -28.50 -11.73 49.35
CA ILE A 527 -29.86 -11.18 49.59
C ILE A 527 -30.20 -10.03 48.65
N ASP A 528 -29.19 -9.43 47.99
CA ASP A 528 -29.30 -8.25 47.13
C ASP A 528 -29.08 -8.58 45.62
N ASP A 529 -29.17 -9.86 45.21
CA ASP A 529 -29.02 -10.27 43.80
C ASP A 529 -30.22 -9.86 42.91
N GLU A 530 -30.00 -9.76 41.60
CA GLU A 530 -31.09 -9.51 40.63
C GLU A 530 -31.95 -10.77 40.38
N PRO A 531 -33.26 -10.60 40.09
CA PRO A 531 -34.15 -11.73 39.82
C PRO A 531 -33.73 -12.55 38.59
N ASN A 532 -33.95 -13.86 38.65
CA ASN A 532 -33.53 -14.91 37.72
C ASN A 532 -32.05 -15.39 37.82
N CYS A 533 -31.24 -14.92 38.78
CA CYS A 533 -29.90 -15.47 39.06
C CYS A 533 -29.91 -17.00 39.25
N ILE A 534 -28.84 -17.73 38.92
CA ILE A 534 -28.79 -19.19 39.09
C ILE A 534 -28.66 -19.56 40.58
N CYS A 535 -29.64 -20.31 41.09
CA CYS A 535 -29.66 -20.79 42.47
C CYS A 535 -28.40 -21.61 42.80
N THR A 536 -27.90 -21.49 44.03
CA THR A 536 -26.77 -22.30 44.54
C THR A 536 -27.13 -22.98 45.86
N LEU A 537 -26.38 -24.02 46.24
CA LEU A 537 -26.57 -24.76 47.49
C LEU A 537 -26.49 -23.87 48.76
N ASP A 538 -25.78 -22.74 48.68
CA ASP A 538 -25.64 -21.78 49.80
C ASP A 538 -26.60 -20.59 49.69
N ASN A 539 -27.15 -20.28 48.50
CA ASN A 539 -28.03 -19.13 48.25
C ASN A 539 -29.15 -19.48 47.25
N HIS A 540 -30.38 -19.47 47.75
CA HIS A 540 -31.61 -19.76 47.01
C HIS A 540 -32.73 -18.78 47.42
N PRO A 541 -32.72 -17.54 46.90
CA PRO A 541 -33.86 -16.61 47.00
C PRO A 541 -35.03 -17.11 46.15
N THR A 542 -36.27 -16.72 46.47
CA THR A 542 -37.50 -17.25 45.83
C THR A 542 -37.52 -17.14 44.30
N ASP A 543 -36.96 -16.06 43.76
CA ASP A 543 -36.97 -15.71 42.34
C ASP A 543 -35.67 -16.08 41.59
N CYS A 544 -34.84 -17.00 42.10
CA CYS A 544 -33.69 -17.56 41.35
C CYS A 544 -34.13 -18.57 40.27
N THR A 545 -33.21 -19.02 39.40
CA THR A 545 -33.42 -20.05 38.37
C THR A 545 -32.62 -21.31 38.71
N CYS A 546 -33.20 -22.50 38.60
CA CYS A 546 -32.44 -23.73 38.88
C CYS A 546 -31.43 -24.06 37.76
N PRO A 547 -30.21 -24.52 38.10
CA PRO A 547 -29.24 -24.95 37.09
C PRO A 547 -29.66 -26.25 36.41
N ASP A 548 -29.50 -26.35 35.09
CA ASP A 548 -29.83 -27.57 34.33
C ASP A 548 -28.76 -28.67 34.42
N ASP A 549 -27.47 -28.31 34.58
CA ASP A 549 -26.33 -29.25 34.65
C ASP A 549 -25.21 -28.70 35.55
N ASP A 550 -25.44 -28.74 36.87
CA ASP A 550 -24.43 -28.47 37.89
C ASP A 550 -24.11 -29.75 38.68
N ALA A 551 -22.82 -30.06 38.82
CA ALA A 551 -22.32 -31.30 39.41
C ALA A 551 -22.48 -31.38 40.93
N ASP A 552 -22.54 -30.23 41.61
CA ASP A 552 -22.68 -30.13 43.06
C ASP A 552 -24.11 -29.72 43.48
N TYR A 553 -24.91 -29.13 42.57
CA TYR A 553 -26.29 -28.68 42.85
C TYR A 553 -27.30 -29.04 41.75
N SER A 554 -27.81 -30.26 41.76
CA SER A 554 -28.71 -30.75 40.70
C SER A 554 -30.05 -30.00 40.61
N PRO A 555 -30.68 -29.89 39.41
CA PRO A 555 -32.00 -29.26 39.25
C PRO A 555 -33.09 -29.90 40.12
N ALA A 556 -32.99 -31.19 40.44
CA ALA A 556 -33.95 -31.86 41.32
C ALA A 556 -33.84 -31.35 42.78
N GLN A 557 -32.63 -31.13 43.28
CA GLN A 557 -32.41 -30.58 44.62
C GLN A 557 -32.87 -29.13 44.70
N CYS A 558 -32.52 -28.32 43.69
CA CYS A 558 -32.98 -26.94 43.61
C CYS A 558 -34.52 -26.79 43.60
N GLN A 559 -35.25 -27.70 42.96
CA GLN A 559 -36.72 -27.72 42.96
C GLN A 559 -37.33 -28.28 44.27
N GLU A 560 -36.54 -28.93 45.12
CA GLU A 560 -36.92 -29.32 46.49
C GLU A 560 -36.68 -28.15 47.46
N ASP A 561 -35.49 -27.56 47.43
CA ASP A 561 -35.09 -26.44 48.29
C ASP A 561 -35.92 -25.16 48.02
N LYS A 562 -36.41 -24.98 46.78
CA LYS A 562 -37.36 -23.92 46.39
C LYS A 562 -38.77 -24.07 46.97
N GLN A 563 -39.12 -25.18 47.61
CA GLN A 563 -40.49 -25.36 48.14
C GLN A 563 -40.70 -24.54 49.41
N GLU A 564 -41.02 -23.25 49.21
CA GLU A 564 -41.55 -22.39 50.24
C GLU A 564 -42.76 -23.07 50.92
N VAL A 565 -42.77 -23.05 52.26
CA VAL A 565 -43.72 -23.83 53.06
C VAL A 565 -45.14 -23.28 52.89
N ILE A 566 -45.89 -23.89 51.98
CA ILE A 566 -47.32 -23.62 51.79
C ILE A 566 -48.04 -23.92 53.12
N PRO A 567 -48.73 -22.94 53.75
CA PRO A 567 -49.45 -23.19 54.99
C PRO A 567 -50.56 -24.24 54.74
N PRO A 568 -50.68 -25.26 55.61
CA PRO A 568 -51.47 -26.45 55.30
C PRO A 568 -52.97 -26.18 55.19
N VAL A 569 -53.61 -26.82 54.22
CA VAL A 569 -55.04 -26.68 53.92
C VAL A 569 -55.87 -27.55 54.86
N MET A 570 -56.87 -26.94 55.51
CA MET A 570 -57.83 -27.61 56.38
C MET A 570 -58.88 -28.36 55.54
N CYS A 571 -59.27 -29.58 55.92
CA CYS A 571 -60.29 -30.34 55.18
C CYS A 571 -61.68 -29.66 55.30
N THR A 572 -62.35 -29.47 54.16
CA THR A 572 -63.64 -28.76 54.03
C THR A 572 -64.85 -29.68 53.87
N GLY A 573 -64.64 -30.96 53.54
CA GLY A 573 -65.64 -32.03 53.50
C GLY A 573 -66.13 -32.42 52.11
N ILE A 574 -65.70 -31.75 51.03
CA ILE A 574 -66.05 -32.07 49.64
C ILE A 574 -64.85 -31.79 48.73
N ASP A 575 -64.45 -32.78 47.93
CA ASP A 575 -63.34 -32.72 46.96
C ASP A 575 -61.99 -32.23 47.55
N ASP A 576 -61.77 -32.44 48.85
CA ASP A 576 -60.48 -32.19 49.50
C ASP A 576 -59.38 -33.09 48.90
N LYS A 577 -58.14 -32.60 48.92
CA LYS A 577 -56.97 -33.40 48.54
C LYS A 577 -56.61 -34.40 49.66
N PRO A 578 -55.96 -35.53 49.33
CA PRO A 578 -55.19 -36.28 50.32
C PRO A 578 -54.20 -35.35 51.05
N ASP A 579 -53.86 -35.71 52.28
CA ASP A 579 -52.96 -34.99 53.19
C ASP A 579 -53.50 -33.63 53.74
N CYS A 580 -54.78 -33.28 53.55
CA CYS A 580 -55.40 -32.14 54.24
C CYS A 580 -55.41 -32.32 55.78
N ILE A 581 -55.42 -31.22 56.55
CA ILE A 581 -55.48 -31.29 58.03
C ILE A 581 -56.90 -31.59 58.50
N CYS A 582 -57.04 -32.66 59.30
CA CYS A 582 -58.28 -33.07 59.93
C CYS A 582 -58.85 -31.96 60.85
N THR A 583 -60.17 -31.79 60.87
CA THR A 583 -60.85 -30.86 61.78
C THR A 583 -61.97 -31.58 62.52
N LEU A 584 -62.39 -31.07 63.69
CA LEU A 584 -63.40 -31.68 64.57
C LEU A 584 -64.76 -31.97 63.88
N ASP A 585 -65.06 -31.29 62.76
CA ASP A 585 -66.27 -31.49 61.97
C ASP A 585 -66.06 -32.40 60.73
N ASN A 586 -64.81 -32.64 60.29
CA ASN A 586 -64.48 -33.35 59.04
C ASN A 586 -63.26 -34.28 59.20
N HIS A 587 -63.51 -35.59 59.06
CA HIS A 587 -62.52 -36.66 59.28
C HIS A 587 -62.40 -37.64 58.08
N PRO A 588 -61.83 -37.24 56.93
CA PRO A 588 -61.46 -38.19 55.87
C PRO A 588 -60.48 -39.27 56.39
N THR A 589 -60.58 -40.50 55.90
CA THR A 589 -59.69 -41.61 56.29
C THR A 589 -58.21 -41.38 55.97
N ASP A 590 -57.92 -40.40 55.13
CA ASP A 590 -56.63 -39.99 54.58
C ASP A 590 -56.18 -38.58 55.05
N CYS A 591 -56.93 -37.90 55.93
CA CYS A 591 -56.49 -36.62 56.49
C CYS A 591 -55.34 -36.78 57.52
N THR A 592 -54.53 -35.73 57.69
CA THR A 592 -53.42 -35.66 58.65
C THR A 592 -53.84 -34.99 59.95
N CYS A 593 -53.57 -35.63 61.08
CA CYS A 593 -53.90 -35.09 62.41
C CYS A 593 -53.00 -33.89 62.77
N PRO A 594 -53.56 -32.75 63.20
CA PRO A 594 -52.77 -31.58 63.58
C PRO A 594 -51.95 -31.84 64.85
N ILE A 595 -50.77 -31.23 64.91
CA ILE A 595 -49.81 -31.41 66.01
C ILE A 595 -50.01 -30.37 67.12
N ASP A 596 -50.47 -29.16 66.78
CA ASP A 596 -50.47 -27.98 67.67
C ASP A 596 -51.74 -27.11 67.52
N TYR A 597 -52.92 -27.73 67.34
CA TYR A 597 -54.21 -27.01 67.29
C TYR A 597 -54.85 -26.89 68.68
N HIS A 598 -55.19 -25.66 69.08
CA HIS A 598 -55.69 -25.34 70.42
C HIS A 598 -56.96 -26.11 70.81
N ASP A 599 -57.86 -26.34 69.86
CA ASP A 599 -59.19 -26.92 70.10
C ASP A 599 -59.37 -28.35 69.55
N TYR A 600 -58.34 -28.93 68.89
CA TYR A 600 -58.39 -30.30 68.35
C TYR A 600 -57.01 -30.95 68.42
N SER A 601 -56.83 -31.86 69.38
CA SER A 601 -55.52 -32.47 69.68
C SER A 601 -55.22 -33.70 68.80
N GLN A 602 -53.94 -33.96 68.57
CA GLN A 602 -53.46 -35.14 67.84
C GLN A 602 -54.00 -36.46 68.44
N ALA A 603 -54.15 -36.54 69.77
CA ALA A 603 -54.68 -37.71 70.45
C ALA A 603 -56.18 -37.93 70.18
N GLN A 604 -56.96 -36.85 70.15
CA GLN A 604 -58.39 -36.88 69.79
C GLN A 604 -58.55 -37.44 68.37
N CYS A 605 -57.82 -36.86 67.42
CA CYS A 605 -57.85 -37.23 66.01
C CYS A 605 -57.44 -38.69 65.74
N LEU A 606 -56.50 -39.25 66.52
CA LEU A 606 -56.12 -40.65 66.39
C LEU A 606 -57.18 -41.63 66.95
N GLU A 607 -58.01 -41.19 67.89
CA GLU A 607 -59.16 -41.96 68.40
C GLU A 607 -60.33 -41.91 67.41
N ASP A 608 -60.65 -40.72 66.88
CA ASP A 608 -61.71 -40.52 65.89
C ASP A 608 -61.42 -41.23 64.55
N LYS A 609 -60.14 -41.36 64.15
CA LYS A 609 -59.73 -41.98 62.88
C LYS A 609 -59.81 -43.52 62.86
N TYR A 610 -59.81 -44.20 64.01
CA TYR A 610 -59.72 -45.68 64.08
C TYR A 610 -60.53 -46.33 65.22
N PRO A 611 -61.88 -46.41 65.12
CA PRO A 611 -62.70 -47.20 66.05
C PRO A 611 -62.35 -48.71 66.01
N VAL A 612 -62.33 -49.36 67.18
CA VAL A 612 -61.43 -50.50 67.44
C VAL A 612 -62.08 -51.90 67.34
N THR A 613 -61.36 -52.82 66.68
CA THR A 613 -61.42 -54.32 66.72
C THR A 613 -62.60 -55.10 66.10
N PRO A 614 -62.38 -56.34 65.58
CA PRO A 614 -63.20 -56.94 64.53
C PRO A 614 -63.81 -58.32 64.88
N ASP A 615 -64.61 -58.42 65.94
CA ASP A 615 -65.29 -59.66 66.37
C ASP A 615 -66.82 -59.68 66.04
N LYS A 616 -67.24 -59.02 64.95
CA LYS A 616 -68.68 -58.81 64.62
C LYS A 616 -69.12 -59.25 63.21
N CYS A 617 -68.26 -59.91 62.44
CA CYS A 617 -68.54 -60.33 61.06
C CYS A 617 -69.35 -61.64 60.95
N ASP A 618 -70.52 -61.72 61.60
CA ASP A 618 -71.47 -62.84 61.44
C ASP A 618 -72.91 -62.34 61.68
N PRO A 619 -73.87 -62.51 60.73
CA PRO A 619 -73.77 -63.21 59.45
C PRO A 619 -73.25 -62.35 58.28
N ILE A 620 -72.29 -62.89 57.53
CA ILE A 620 -71.88 -62.35 56.23
C ILE A 620 -72.91 -62.75 55.16
N THR A 621 -73.22 -61.83 54.24
CA THR A 621 -74.14 -62.04 53.12
C THR A 621 -73.46 -61.75 51.79
N ALA A 622 -74.04 -62.21 50.67
CA ALA A 622 -73.50 -62.01 49.31
C ALA A 622 -73.34 -60.54 48.87
N THR A 623 -73.84 -59.59 49.69
CA THR A 623 -73.75 -58.13 49.49
C THR A 623 -73.02 -57.41 50.62
N THR A 624 -72.46 -58.10 51.62
CA THR A 624 -71.72 -57.47 52.72
C THR A 624 -70.41 -56.86 52.19
N PRO A 625 -70.21 -55.52 52.28
CA PRO A 625 -69.02 -54.85 51.76
C PRO A 625 -67.70 -55.40 52.29
N GLU A 626 -66.63 -55.27 51.50
CA GLU A 626 -65.29 -55.68 51.92
C GLU A 626 -64.72 -54.76 53.03
N VAL A 627 -65.16 -53.50 53.09
CA VAL A 627 -64.75 -52.55 54.13
C VAL A 627 -65.28 -52.93 55.53
N ASP A 628 -66.46 -53.56 55.59
CA ASP A 628 -67.06 -54.01 56.85
C ASP A 628 -66.45 -55.35 57.30
N CYS A 629 -66.18 -56.24 56.35
CA CYS A 629 -65.59 -57.56 56.57
C CYS A 629 -64.72 -57.96 55.36
N ALA A 630 -63.40 -57.99 55.51
CA ALA A 630 -62.47 -58.28 54.41
C ALA A 630 -62.75 -59.64 53.72
N CYS A 631 -62.38 -59.78 52.44
CA CYS A 631 -62.51 -61.05 51.71
C CYS A 631 -61.46 -62.09 52.18
N PRO A 632 -61.82 -63.37 52.38
CA PRO A 632 -60.86 -64.40 52.76
C PRO A 632 -59.81 -64.66 51.67
N THR A 633 -58.53 -64.49 52.03
CA THR A 633 -57.38 -64.78 51.13
C THR A 633 -57.00 -66.27 51.07
N ASP A 634 -57.52 -67.09 51.98
CA ASP A 634 -57.41 -68.55 51.92
C ASP A 634 -58.46 -69.11 50.94
N ALA A 635 -58.01 -69.83 49.91
CA ALA A 635 -58.89 -70.32 48.85
C ALA A 635 -59.98 -71.29 49.32
N ALA A 636 -59.73 -72.10 50.37
CA ALA A 636 -60.73 -73.02 50.90
C ALA A 636 -61.79 -72.29 51.75
N LYS A 637 -61.45 -71.15 52.35
CA LYS A 637 -62.40 -70.25 53.00
C LYS A 637 -63.15 -69.36 52.01
N LEU A 638 -62.48 -68.90 50.95
CA LEU A 638 -63.10 -68.11 49.88
C LEU A 638 -64.19 -68.90 49.15
N GLU A 639 -63.99 -70.21 48.92
CA GLU A 639 -65.02 -71.12 48.39
C GLU A 639 -66.28 -71.23 49.28
N LEU A 640 -66.19 -70.84 50.55
CA LEU A 640 -67.30 -70.82 51.51
C LEU A 640 -67.88 -69.41 51.77
N ASP A 641 -67.24 -68.34 51.29
CA ASP A 641 -67.76 -66.98 51.44
C ASP A 641 -68.94 -66.75 50.47
N PRO A 642 -70.13 -66.31 50.95
CA PRO A 642 -71.28 -65.99 50.11
C PRO A 642 -71.02 -64.97 48.98
N ARG A 643 -69.93 -64.20 49.07
CA ARG A 643 -69.56 -63.10 48.16
C ARG A 643 -68.55 -63.48 47.06
N LYS A 644 -68.08 -64.74 47.02
CA LYS A 644 -67.01 -65.16 46.09
C LYS A 644 -67.32 -64.93 44.60
N GLU A 645 -68.61 -64.97 44.23
CA GLU A 645 -69.07 -64.72 42.86
C GLU A 645 -69.37 -63.24 42.56
N THR A 646 -69.42 -62.39 43.59
CA THR A 646 -69.84 -60.98 43.52
C THR A 646 -68.68 -60.04 43.85
N ILE A 647 -68.41 -59.82 45.13
CA ILE A 647 -67.46 -58.83 45.64
C ILE A 647 -66.04 -59.42 45.67
N CYS A 648 -65.88 -60.62 46.22
CA CYS A 648 -64.58 -61.26 46.44
C CYS A 648 -64.05 -62.01 45.20
N LYS A 649 -64.34 -61.53 43.99
CA LYS A 649 -64.11 -62.27 42.74
C LYS A 649 -62.71 -61.97 42.15
N PRO A 650 -61.83 -62.97 41.97
CA PRO A 650 -60.50 -62.74 41.40
C PRO A 650 -60.58 -62.34 39.92
N SER A 651 -59.96 -61.22 39.57
CA SER A 651 -59.96 -60.69 38.21
C SER A 651 -58.88 -61.33 37.33
N THR A 652 -59.25 -61.62 36.08
CA THR A 652 -58.33 -62.00 35.00
C THR A 652 -58.57 -61.06 33.82
N GLY A 653 -57.51 -60.54 33.20
CA GLY A 653 -57.58 -59.31 32.38
C GLY A 653 -57.29 -59.49 30.87
N LYS A 654 -56.69 -58.43 30.29
CA LYS A 654 -56.16 -58.25 28.90
C LYS A 654 -57.04 -57.41 27.94
N GLU A 655 -56.43 -56.95 26.84
CA GLU A 655 -56.96 -56.16 25.70
C GLU A 655 -57.05 -54.61 25.92
N SER A 656 -56.88 -53.71 24.93
CA SER A 656 -56.03 -53.66 23.69
C SER A 656 -56.02 -52.23 23.05
N SER A 657 -55.24 -52.01 21.97
CA SER A 657 -55.03 -50.75 21.18
C SER A 657 -54.23 -49.60 21.85
N GLY A 658 -53.57 -48.64 21.16
CA GLY A 658 -53.23 -48.47 19.73
C GLY A 658 -53.38 -46.99 19.23
N SER A 659 -52.65 -46.44 18.23
CA SER A 659 -51.42 -46.85 17.48
C SER A 659 -50.92 -45.70 16.55
N ILE A 660 -49.85 -45.93 15.74
CA ILE A 660 -49.38 -45.17 14.54
C ILE A 660 -48.89 -43.69 14.72
N ARG A 661 -47.67 -43.49 15.23
CA ARG A 661 -46.87 -42.25 14.91
C ARG A 661 -45.35 -42.43 14.74
N ALA A 662 -44.73 -43.37 15.45
CA ALA A 662 -43.26 -43.52 15.46
C ALA A 662 -42.63 -44.07 14.16
N VAL A 663 -43.39 -44.73 13.28
CA VAL A 663 -42.83 -45.50 12.14
C VAL A 663 -42.59 -44.64 10.90
N LEU A 664 -43.30 -43.52 10.72
CA LEU A 664 -43.25 -42.75 9.47
C LEU A 664 -41.94 -41.95 9.30
N TYR A 665 -41.41 -41.39 10.40
CA TYR A 665 -40.19 -40.58 10.38
C TYR A 665 -38.92 -41.40 10.12
N MET A 666 -38.88 -42.66 10.56
CA MET A 666 -37.71 -43.52 10.38
C MET A 666 -37.43 -43.87 8.90
N ILE A 667 -38.47 -43.91 8.06
CA ILE A 667 -38.34 -44.20 6.62
C ILE A 667 -37.74 -43.01 5.86
N VAL A 668 -38.07 -41.79 6.25
CA VAL A 668 -37.53 -40.56 5.62
C VAL A 668 -36.02 -40.45 5.85
N ALA A 669 -35.57 -40.62 7.08
CA ALA A 669 -34.16 -40.49 7.45
C ALA A 669 -33.25 -41.54 6.76
N ILE A 670 -33.71 -42.78 6.63
CA ILE A 670 -32.88 -43.89 6.15
C ILE A 670 -32.80 -43.95 4.61
N VAL A 671 -33.81 -43.47 3.87
CA VAL A 671 -33.88 -43.65 2.41
C VAL A 671 -33.51 -42.40 1.60
N LEU A 672 -33.93 -41.20 2.05
CA LEU A 672 -33.72 -39.96 1.26
C LEU A 672 -32.30 -39.38 1.40
N ILE A 673 -31.69 -39.48 2.59
CA ILE A 673 -30.39 -38.88 2.86
C ILE A 673 -29.26 -39.56 2.07
N PRO A 674 -29.15 -40.91 2.00
CA PRO A 674 -28.12 -41.57 1.19
C PRO A 674 -28.29 -41.39 -0.32
N ALA A 675 -29.51 -41.13 -0.80
CA ALA A 675 -29.81 -40.97 -2.22
C ALA A 675 -29.36 -39.61 -2.78
N LEU A 676 -29.38 -38.55 -1.96
CA LEU A 676 -28.91 -37.22 -2.35
C LEU A 676 -27.37 -37.14 -2.38
N ALA A 677 -26.69 -37.91 -1.51
CA ALA A 677 -25.22 -38.03 -1.48
C ALA A 677 -24.61 -38.84 -2.64
N LEU A 678 -25.38 -39.16 -3.67
CA LEU A 678 -24.96 -39.81 -4.92
C LEU A 678 -25.33 -39.02 -6.18
N ILE A 679 -25.77 -37.77 -6.02
CA ILE A 679 -26.19 -36.86 -7.10
C ILE A 679 -25.35 -35.56 -7.13
N PHE A 680 -24.53 -35.33 -6.10
CA PHE A 680 -23.52 -34.27 -5.98
C PHE A 680 -22.12 -34.88 -5.89
#